data_AF-A0A1V5IM64-F1
#
_entry.id   AF-A0A1V5IM64-F1
#
_cell.length_a   1.000
_cell.length_b   1.000
_cell.length_c   1.000
_cell.angle_alpha   90.00
_cell.angle_beta   90.00
_cell.angle_gamma   90.00
#
_symmetry.space_group_name_H-M   'P 1'
#
loop_
_entity.id
_entity.type
_entity.pdbx_description
1 polymer ?
#
loop_
_entity_poly.entity_id
_entity_poly.type
_entity_poly.pdbx_seq_one_letter_code
_entity_poly.pdbx_strand_id
1 'polypeptide(L)'
;MNTAAHLFQPIHIGGVEVRNRIGMAPMAVFGLVSADGCFTRRAIDYYVERARGGVGLIVTGYSEIENEVEVSLPGVVQNPSVHQPRFVAAAAELTERVHAHGARILLQLTLGLGRVGYEPWISGTPIAPSPVPAFWDPDVACRAVGVEEIAALVRSAGEAARTARLAGFDGVEIHALHEGYLLDQFAMTMFNRRDDEYGGDLDGRLRFSLEVLREIKGVAGQDFPVVMRFSVKSFIKDWGKGALPGEDFAEMGRDVEESLAVARILERAGYDALDADCGSYEGYYWAHPPGYQEHGCYLPYVAPLARAVDIPVLVAGRMDKPDVAERALAEGAADMVMLGRGLLADPQWPHKVRAGRAERIRPCVGCHDGCLGRQDICRPMSCAVNPACGREADYALRPALRPRRVLVVGGGMAGMEAARVAAARGHTVRLLEQAEALGGHVIAGSVPPFKSDERRLLEWYERELAEVGVEVVLGCRATPDSVADLEPEAVILAPGSTAKVPPIPGIDGDHVLSATEALLDPERVGDPVVVIGGGLVGCEVAVWLAQQGRRVSLVEALGSLMAAVEVPHPNKLMMRDMLPAHGVEVHTGVTIAAIRDDGLELDGADGPGRLAAASVVLATGYEPRAATPAAWQDVTPEVYVIGDAAGPRNIMAAIWEGYEVARGV
;
A
#
# COMPACT_ATOMS: atom_id res chain seq x y z
N MET A 1 -20.41 0.51 25.76
CA MET A 1 -21.34 0.39 24.62
C MET A 1 -20.51 0.02 23.41
N ASN A 2 -20.94 -0.94 22.60
CA ASN A 2 -20.14 -1.41 21.47
C ASN A 2 -20.02 -0.27 20.43
N THR A 3 -18.84 0.33 20.30
CA THR A 3 -18.57 1.52 19.49
C THR A 3 -18.48 1.22 17.98
N ALA A 4 -18.81 0.01 17.54
CA ALA A 4 -18.71 -0.46 16.16
C ALA A 4 -20.03 -1.11 15.68
N ALA A 5 -21.17 -0.54 16.08
CA ALA A 5 -22.47 -1.18 15.89
C ALA A 5 -22.88 -1.25 14.41
N HIS A 6 -22.53 -0.24 13.60
CA HIS A 6 -22.89 -0.19 12.18
C HIS A 6 -22.06 -1.16 11.36
N LEU A 7 -20.76 -1.28 11.65
CA LEU A 7 -19.84 -2.18 10.94
C LEU A 7 -20.32 -3.64 10.90
N PHE A 8 -21.01 -4.13 11.94
CA PHE A 8 -21.46 -5.53 12.02
C PHE A 8 -22.94 -5.75 11.64
N GLN A 9 -23.61 -4.75 11.05
CA GLN A 9 -24.94 -4.94 10.50
C GLN A 9 -24.87 -5.63 9.13
N PRO A 10 -25.80 -6.55 8.81
CA PRO A 10 -25.86 -7.13 7.47
C PRO A 10 -26.25 -6.09 6.41
N ILE A 11 -25.93 -6.39 5.15
CA ILE A 11 -26.28 -5.59 3.97
C ILE A 11 -26.57 -6.52 2.78
N HIS A 12 -27.41 -6.08 1.85
CA HIS A 12 -27.67 -6.80 0.59
C HIS A 12 -26.93 -6.15 -0.57
N ILE A 13 -26.33 -6.96 -1.44
CA ILE A 13 -25.80 -6.55 -2.75
C ILE A 13 -26.53 -7.39 -3.79
N GLY A 14 -27.45 -6.76 -4.52
CA GLY A 14 -28.43 -7.48 -5.34
C GLY A 14 -29.22 -8.48 -4.48
N GLY A 15 -29.26 -9.75 -4.92
CA GLY A 15 -29.90 -10.84 -4.18
C GLY A 15 -29.05 -11.46 -3.05
N VAL A 16 -27.81 -11.02 -2.83
CA VAL A 16 -26.87 -11.64 -1.91
C VAL A 16 -26.82 -10.88 -0.58
N GLU A 17 -27.16 -11.58 0.51
CA GLU A 17 -26.95 -11.07 1.87
C GLU A 17 -25.48 -11.24 2.28
N VAL A 18 -24.87 -10.14 2.71
CA VAL A 18 -23.55 -10.05 3.31
C VAL A 18 -23.68 -9.82 4.81
N ARG A 19 -23.00 -10.63 5.62
CA ARG A 19 -23.17 -10.68 7.08
C ARG A 19 -22.77 -9.42 7.86
N ASN A 20 -21.97 -8.54 7.28
CA ASN A 20 -21.50 -7.31 7.91
C ASN A 20 -21.06 -6.29 6.83
N ARG A 21 -20.87 -5.03 7.23
CA ARG A 21 -20.47 -3.90 6.36
C ARG A 21 -18.96 -3.71 6.27
N ILE A 22 -18.20 -4.80 6.36
CA ILE A 22 -16.73 -4.81 6.26
C ILE A 22 -16.33 -5.69 5.08
N GLY A 23 -15.89 -5.08 3.99
CA GLY A 23 -15.39 -5.77 2.80
C GLY A 23 -13.87 -5.75 2.69
N MET A 24 -13.32 -6.70 1.95
CA MET A 24 -11.96 -6.66 1.45
C MET A 24 -11.97 -6.05 0.05
N ALA A 25 -11.27 -4.92 -0.12
CA ALA A 25 -11.12 -4.25 -1.40
C ALA A 25 -10.33 -5.13 -2.39
N PRO A 26 -10.62 -5.04 -3.70
CA PRO A 26 -9.83 -5.71 -4.72
C PRO A 26 -8.37 -5.30 -4.62
N MET A 27 -7.49 -6.29 -4.62
CA MET A 27 -6.04 -6.10 -4.64
C MET A 27 -5.43 -7.19 -5.50
N ALA A 28 -4.72 -6.80 -6.56
CA ALA A 28 -4.06 -7.72 -7.46
C ALA A 28 -3.09 -8.64 -6.69
N VAL A 29 -3.26 -9.95 -6.85
CA VAL A 29 -2.45 -10.97 -6.16
C VAL A 29 -1.34 -11.52 -7.06
N PHE A 30 -0.56 -10.61 -7.68
CA PHE A 30 0.61 -10.93 -8.50
C PHE A 30 1.57 -11.92 -7.83
N GLY A 31 1.94 -12.99 -8.54
CA GLY A 31 2.82 -14.04 -8.01
C GLY A 31 2.13 -15.05 -7.09
N LEU A 32 0.79 -14.99 -6.96
CA LEU A 32 -0.05 -16.05 -6.41
C LEU A 32 -0.96 -16.70 -7.47
N VAL A 33 -0.59 -16.57 -8.74
CA VAL A 33 -1.30 -17.11 -9.90
C VAL A 33 -0.48 -18.25 -10.51
N SER A 34 -1.15 -19.30 -10.98
CA SER A 34 -0.48 -20.38 -11.73
C SER A 34 -0.18 -19.92 -13.16
N ALA A 35 0.73 -20.62 -13.86
CA ALA A 35 0.97 -20.38 -15.29
C ALA A 35 -0.31 -20.47 -16.17
N ASP A 36 -1.29 -21.26 -15.74
CA ASP A 36 -2.59 -21.42 -16.42
C ASP A 36 -3.64 -20.33 -16.06
N GLY A 37 -3.25 -19.24 -15.38
CA GLY A 37 -4.18 -18.17 -14.98
C GLY A 37 -5.16 -18.56 -13.86
N CYS A 38 -4.87 -19.62 -13.10
CA CYS A 38 -5.71 -20.10 -11.99
C CYS A 38 -5.19 -19.63 -10.62
N PHE A 39 -6.06 -19.65 -9.61
CA PHE A 39 -5.65 -19.42 -8.22
C PHE A 39 -4.73 -20.54 -7.72
N THR A 40 -3.59 -20.17 -7.15
CA THR A 40 -2.72 -21.13 -6.45
C THR A 40 -3.27 -21.46 -5.07
N ARG A 41 -2.80 -22.55 -4.44
CA ARG A 41 -3.11 -22.84 -3.03
C ARG A 41 -2.78 -21.67 -2.10
N ARG A 42 -1.67 -20.98 -2.37
CA ARG A 42 -1.21 -19.81 -1.62
C ARG A 42 -2.18 -18.63 -1.77
N ALA A 43 -2.77 -18.41 -2.95
CA ALA A 43 -3.87 -17.45 -3.13
C ALA A 43 -5.13 -17.86 -2.36
N ILE A 44 -5.48 -19.15 -2.38
CA ILE A 44 -6.64 -19.66 -1.63
C ILE A 44 -6.47 -19.39 -0.14
N ASP A 45 -5.33 -19.77 0.44
CA ASP A 45 -5.06 -19.54 1.87
C ASP A 45 -5.06 -18.05 2.23
N TYR A 46 -4.55 -17.18 1.33
CA TYR A 46 -4.60 -15.72 1.48
C TYR A 46 -6.01 -15.16 1.64
N TYR A 47 -6.95 -15.50 0.76
CA TYR A 47 -8.33 -15.03 0.84
C TYR A 47 -9.08 -15.68 2.01
N VAL A 48 -8.85 -16.98 2.25
CA VAL A 48 -9.49 -17.70 3.35
C VAL A 48 -9.09 -17.13 4.71
N GLU A 49 -7.87 -16.67 4.90
CA GLU A 49 -7.45 -16.04 6.15
C GLU A 49 -8.22 -14.73 6.43
N ARG A 50 -8.61 -13.97 5.40
CA ARG A 50 -9.45 -12.76 5.56
C ARG A 50 -10.89 -13.13 5.85
N ALA A 51 -11.45 -14.13 5.16
CA ALA A 51 -12.77 -14.68 5.45
C ALA A 51 -12.87 -15.18 6.90
N ARG A 52 -11.85 -15.91 7.34
CA ARG A 52 -11.68 -16.38 8.72
C ARG A 52 -11.53 -15.24 9.71
N GLY A 53 -10.88 -14.14 9.33
CA GLY A 53 -10.73 -12.93 10.16
C GLY A 53 -12.02 -12.11 10.34
N GLY A 54 -13.08 -12.43 9.60
CA GLY A 54 -14.43 -11.94 9.86
C GLY A 54 -14.98 -10.95 8.84
N VAL A 55 -14.32 -10.73 7.70
CA VAL A 55 -14.87 -9.87 6.63
C VAL A 55 -16.22 -10.41 6.13
N GLY A 56 -17.14 -9.54 5.75
CA GLY A 56 -18.42 -9.89 5.17
C GLY A 56 -18.29 -10.20 3.69
N LEU A 57 -17.58 -9.35 2.95
CA LEU A 57 -17.37 -9.45 1.51
C LEU A 57 -15.89 -9.55 1.19
N ILE A 58 -15.54 -10.34 0.19
CA ILE A 58 -14.22 -10.34 -0.46
C ILE A 58 -14.43 -10.02 -1.93
N VAL A 59 -13.70 -9.05 -2.45
CA VAL A 59 -13.54 -8.88 -3.89
C VAL A 59 -12.10 -9.29 -4.23
N THR A 60 -11.94 -10.21 -5.18
CA THR A 60 -10.60 -10.64 -5.60
C THR A 60 -9.85 -9.49 -6.29
N GLY A 61 -8.53 -9.64 -6.45
CA GLY A 61 -7.82 -8.86 -7.47
C GLY A 61 -8.36 -9.12 -8.88
N TYR A 62 -8.08 -8.18 -9.79
CA TYR A 62 -8.60 -8.24 -11.15
C TYR A 62 -8.17 -9.51 -11.87
N SER A 63 -9.13 -10.06 -12.63
CA SER A 63 -8.96 -11.22 -13.51
C SER A 63 -9.29 -10.79 -14.92
N GLU A 64 -8.40 -11.05 -15.87
CA GLU A 64 -8.64 -10.73 -17.27
C GLU A 64 -9.72 -11.63 -17.85
N ILE A 65 -10.66 -11.05 -18.58
CA ILE A 65 -11.76 -11.80 -19.18
C ILE A 65 -11.34 -12.58 -20.43
N GLU A 66 -10.20 -12.25 -21.04
CA GLU A 66 -9.69 -12.79 -22.29
C GLU A 66 -8.18 -12.49 -22.45
N ASN A 67 -7.54 -12.90 -23.55
CA ASN A 67 -6.11 -12.69 -23.78
C ASN A 67 -5.73 -12.61 -25.28
N GLU A 68 -6.58 -11.98 -26.08
CA GLU A 68 -6.49 -11.82 -27.54
C GLU A 68 -6.43 -10.34 -27.96
N VAL A 69 -7.29 -9.47 -27.41
CA VAL A 69 -7.32 -8.04 -27.79
C VAL A 69 -6.20 -7.26 -27.10
N GLU A 70 -6.06 -7.46 -25.79
CA GLU A 70 -4.89 -7.06 -25.02
C GLU A 70 -4.22 -8.31 -24.44
N VAL A 71 -3.00 -8.57 -24.89
CA VAL A 71 -2.30 -9.80 -24.54
C VAL A 71 -1.45 -9.56 -23.31
N SER A 72 -1.76 -10.21 -22.21
CA SER A 72 -0.93 -10.31 -21.02
C SER A 72 -0.05 -11.57 -21.03
N LEU A 73 1.10 -11.46 -20.37
CA LEU A 73 2.01 -12.57 -20.22
C LEU A 73 1.38 -13.67 -19.33
N PRO A 74 1.52 -14.95 -19.69
CA PRO A 74 0.94 -16.05 -18.91
C PRO A 74 1.38 -16.03 -17.44
N GLY A 75 0.40 -16.19 -16.53
CA GLY A 75 0.64 -16.29 -15.09
C GLY A 75 0.88 -14.96 -14.36
N VAL A 76 0.72 -13.82 -15.04
CA VAL A 76 0.75 -12.49 -14.39
C VAL A 76 -0.50 -12.30 -13.54
N VAL A 77 -1.69 -12.53 -14.14
CA VAL A 77 -3.00 -12.37 -13.50
C VAL A 77 -3.91 -13.57 -13.75
N GLN A 78 -4.97 -13.68 -12.95
CA GLN A 78 -6.00 -14.68 -13.15
C GLN A 78 -6.74 -14.47 -14.46
N ASN A 79 -7.13 -15.56 -15.12
CA ASN A 79 -7.94 -15.50 -16.32
C ASN A 79 -8.96 -16.66 -16.33
N PRO A 80 -10.24 -16.40 -16.04
CA PRO A 80 -11.28 -17.44 -16.10
C PRO A 80 -11.48 -18.06 -17.48
N SER A 81 -11.06 -17.41 -18.57
CA SER A 81 -11.40 -17.80 -19.94
C SER A 81 -10.36 -18.68 -20.62
N VAL A 82 -9.07 -18.58 -20.25
CA VAL A 82 -7.99 -19.34 -20.91
C VAL A 82 -8.13 -20.86 -20.69
N HIS A 83 -8.39 -21.30 -19.45
CA HIS A 83 -8.53 -22.71 -19.10
C HIS A 83 -9.71 -22.96 -18.15
N GLN A 84 -10.94 -22.72 -18.65
CA GLN A 84 -12.19 -22.73 -17.86
C GLN A 84 -12.31 -23.91 -16.88
N PRO A 85 -12.14 -25.20 -17.26
CA PRO A 85 -12.31 -26.30 -16.29
C PRO A 85 -11.28 -26.29 -15.15
N ARG A 86 -10.03 -25.87 -15.43
CA ARG A 86 -8.99 -25.75 -14.40
C ARG A 86 -9.27 -24.57 -13.48
N PHE A 87 -9.70 -23.45 -14.07
CA PHE A 87 -10.09 -22.27 -13.30
C PHE A 87 -11.25 -22.59 -12.36
N VAL A 88 -12.32 -23.20 -12.86
CA VAL A 88 -13.48 -23.61 -12.05
C VAL A 88 -13.05 -24.55 -10.93
N ALA A 89 -12.21 -25.55 -11.19
CA ALA A 89 -11.74 -26.46 -10.15
C ALA A 89 -10.96 -25.75 -9.03
N ALA A 90 -10.03 -24.86 -9.37
CA ALA A 90 -9.24 -24.12 -8.39
C ALA A 90 -10.06 -23.07 -7.64
N ALA A 91 -10.94 -22.36 -8.36
CA ALA A 91 -11.78 -21.32 -7.80
C ALA A 91 -12.93 -21.88 -6.94
N ALA A 92 -13.46 -23.06 -7.25
CA ALA A 92 -14.45 -23.74 -6.40
C ALA A 92 -13.88 -24.04 -5.00
N GLU A 93 -12.62 -24.48 -4.91
CA GLU A 93 -11.99 -24.68 -3.60
C GLU A 93 -11.86 -23.35 -2.83
N LEU A 94 -11.56 -22.26 -3.51
CA LEU A 94 -11.54 -20.92 -2.91
C LEU A 94 -12.91 -20.52 -2.37
N THR A 95 -13.94 -20.57 -3.20
CA THR A 95 -15.28 -20.09 -2.86
C THR A 95 -15.89 -20.93 -1.74
N GLU A 96 -15.79 -22.27 -1.81
CA GLU A 96 -16.27 -23.17 -0.76
C GLU A 96 -15.62 -22.88 0.61
N ARG A 97 -14.31 -22.65 0.64
CA ARG A 97 -13.60 -22.36 1.90
C ARG A 97 -13.90 -20.96 2.44
N VAL A 98 -14.11 -19.98 1.57
CA VAL A 98 -14.53 -18.63 1.98
C VAL A 98 -15.96 -18.67 2.55
N HIS A 99 -16.87 -19.37 1.87
CA HIS A 99 -18.25 -19.58 2.31
C HIS A 99 -18.34 -20.35 3.63
N ALA A 100 -17.45 -21.32 3.87
CA ALA A 100 -17.37 -22.04 5.15
C ALA A 100 -17.10 -21.11 6.34
N HIS A 101 -16.51 -19.93 6.11
CA HIS A 101 -16.33 -18.90 7.12
C HIS A 101 -17.43 -17.84 7.11
N GLY A 102 -18.47 -17.98 6.29
CA GLY A 102 -19.64 -17.09 6.24
C GLY A 102 -19.41 -15.74 5.53
N ALA A 103 -18.31 -15.60 4.78
CA ALA A 103 -18.07 -14.45 3.92
C ALA A 103 -18.62 -14.71 2.51
N ARG A 104 -18.97 -13.65 1.79
CA ARG A 104 -19.28 -13.66 0.35
C ARG A 104 -18.05 -13.30 -0.46
N ILE A 105 -17.98 -13.74 -1.70
CA ILE A 105 -16.86 -13.47 -2.58
C ILE A 105 -17.29 -13.16 -4.02
N LEU A 106 -16.75 -12.06 -4.56
CA LEU A 106 -16.93 -11.64 -5.94
C LEU A 106 -15.63 -11.82 -6.71
N LEU A 107 -15.72 -12.29 -7.95
CA LEU A 107 -14.59 -12.28 -8.87
C LEU A 107 -14.53 -10.92 -9.57
N GLN A 108 -13.42 -10.21 -9.42
CA GLN A 108 -13.22 -8.96 -10.15
C GLN A 108 -12.77 -9.25 -11.59
N LEU A 109 -13.48 -8.72 -12.58
CA LEU A 109 -13.25 -8.91 -14.01
C LEU A 109 -12.74 -7.62 -14.65
N THR A 110 -11.62 -7.67 -15.35
CA THR A 110 -11.08 -6.54 -16.14
C THR A 110 -11.22 -6.81 -17.64
N LEU A 111 -11.57 -5.75 -18.37
CA LEU A 111 -11.69 -5.78 -19.84
C LEU A 111 -10.38 -5.39 -20.54
N GLY A 112 -9.36 -5.06 -19.75
CA GLY A 112 -8.06 -4.61 -20.22
C GLY A 112 -7.54 -3.44 -19.37
N LEU A 113 -6.24 -3.35 -19.30
CA LEU A 113 -5.49 -2.24 -18.73
C LEU A 113 -5.57 -1.01 -19.64
N GLY A 114 -5.58 -1.20 -20.96
CA GLY A 114 -5.60 -0.13 -21.94
C GLY A 114 -4.33 0.73 -21.87
N ARG A 115 -4.48 2.06 -21.90
CA ARG A 115 -3.38 3.05 -21.87
C ARG A 115 -2.36 2.86 -20.74
N VAL A 116 -2.78 2.26 -19.63
CA VAL A 116 -1.95 2.04 -18.43
C VAL A 116 -1.29 0.65 -18.40
N GLY A 117 -1.42 -0.13 -19.47
CA GLY A 117 -0.75 -1.41 -19.65
C GLY A 117 0.77 -1.28 -19.53
N TYR A 118 1.35 -2.03 -18.60
CA TYR A 118 2.79 -1.99 -18.27
C TYR A 118 3.55 -3.03 -19.09
N GLU A 119 4.60 -2.63 -19.81
CA GLU A 119 5.33 -3.48 -20.77
C GLU A 119 5.84 -4.82 -20.19
N PRO A 120 6.31 -4.91 -18.94
CA PRO A 120 6.64 -6.20 -18.32
C PRO A 120 5.45 -7.15 -18.10
N TRP A 121 4.20 -6.67 -18.25
CA TRP A 121 2.98 -7.43 -18.01
C TRP A 121 2.21 -7.72 -19.29
N ILE A 122 2.22 -6.79 -20.25
CA ILE A 122 1.53 -6.93 -21.53
C ILE A 122 2.50 -7.13 -22.69
N SER A 123 2.05 -7.80 -23.74
CA SER A 123 2.78 -8.03 -24.97
C SER A 123 2.19 -7.18 -26.10
N GLY A 124 3.02 -6.35 -26.71
CA GLY A 124 2.64 -5.50 -27.85
C GLY A 124 2.28 -4.07 -27.44
N THR A 125 1.63 -3.34 -28.34
CA THR A 125 1.26 -1.94 -28.14
C THR A 125 0.02 -1.85 -27.23
N PRO A 126 0.03 -1.05 -26.14
CA PRO A 126 -1.14 -0.84 -25.30
C PRO A 126 -2.34 -0.35 -26.12
N ILE A 127 -3.55 -0.76 -25.73
CA ILE A 127 -4.78 -0.36 -26.42
C ILE A 127 -5.45 0.83 -25.73
N ALA A 128 -6.33 1.54 -26.42
CA ALA A 128 -7.13 2.63 -25.87
C ALA A 128 -8.37 2.89 -26.74
N PRO A 129 -9.36 3.69 -26.28
CA PRO A 129 -10.50 4.08 -27.13
C PRO A 129 -10.08 4.88 -28.37
N SER A 130 -8.95 5.59 -28.30
CA SER A 130 -8.41 6.45 -29.36
C SER A 130 -6.87 6.46 -29.33
N PRO A 131 -6.18 6.87 -30.41
CA PRO A 131 -4.72 7.00 -30.41
C PRO A 131 -4.27 8.14 -29.48
N VAL A 132 -3.90 7.78 -28.26
CA VAL A 132 -3.39 8.68 -27.22
C VAL A 132 -2.03 8.16 -26.71
N PRO A 133 -1.18 8.99 -26.09
CA PRO A 133 0.08 8.51 -25.51
C PRO A 133 -0.15 7.40 -24.48
N ALA A 134 0.70 6.39 -24.43
CA ALA A 134 0.70 5.41 -23.34
C ALA A 134 1.17 6.06 -22.02
N PHE A 135 0.77 5.50 -20.87
CA PHE A 135 1.16 6.09 -19.59
C PHE A 135 2.65 5.89 -19.28
N TRP A 136 3.13 4.66 -19.46
CA TRP A 136 4.50 4.27 -19.09
C TRP A 136 5.56 4.70 -20.10
N ASP A 137 5.17 4.90 -21.35
CA ASP A 137 6.01 5.43 -22.41
C ASP A 137 5.21 6.44 -23.25
N PRO A 138 5.27 7.74 -22.92
CA PRO A 138 4.53 8.78 -23.63
C PRO A 138 4.92 8.94 -25.11
N ASP A 139 6.08 8.40 -25.54
CA ASP A 139 6.50 8.43 -26.94
C ASP A 139 5.80 7.33 -27.78
N VAL A 140 5.13 6.38 -27.13
CA VAL A 140 4.33 5.32 -27.77
C VAL A 140 2.86 5.72 -27.79
N ALA A 141 2.26 5.75 -28.99
CA ALA A 141 0.83 5.94 -29.14
C ALA A 141 0.09 4.59 -28.97
N CYS A 142 -0.97 4.60 -28.16
CA CYS A 142 -1.87 3.46 -27.98
C CYS A 142 -2.62 3.11 -29.28
N ARG A 143 -2.91 1.82 -29.46
CA ARG A 143 -3.74 1.33 -30.55
C ARG A 143 -5.22 1.53 -30.23
N ALA A 144 -5.96 2.16 -31.15
CA ALA A 144 -7.42 2.29 -30.99
C ALA A 144 -8.10 0.91 -31.08
N VAL A 145 -8.98 0.60 -30.13
CA VAL A 145 -9.80 -0.61 -30.14
C VAL A 145 -10.93 -0.49 -31.18
N GLY A 146 -11.09 -1.48 -32.06
CA GLY A 146 -12.15 -1.54 -33.06
C GLY A 146 -13.52 -1.93 -32.48
N VAL A 147 -14.61 -1.64 -33.19
CA VAL A 147 -15.98 -1.97 -32.75
C VAL A 147 -16.18 -3.48 -32.62
N GLU A 148 -15.61 -4.27 -33.52
CA GLU A 148 -15.66 -5.73 -33.47
C GLU A 148 -14.87 -6.30 -32.29
N GLU A 149 -13.76 -5.68 -31.92
CA GLU A 149 -12.98 -6.01 -30.72
C GLU A 149 -13.78 -5.68 -29.45
N ILE A 150 -14.44 -4.51 -29.39
CA ILE A 150 -15.36 -4.16 -28.29
C ILE A 150 -16.45 -5.22 -28.14
N ALA A 151 -17.10 -5.62 -29.23
CA ALA A 151 -18.12 -6.67 -29.20
C ALA A 151 -17.56 -8.03 -28.74
N ALA A 152 -16.30 -8.35 -29.05
CA ALA A 152 -15.63 -9.55 -28.57
C ALA A 152 -15.32 -9.49 -27.06
N LEU A 153 -14.89 -8.33 -26.55
CA LEU A 153 -14.70 -8.09 -25.12
C LEU A 153 -16.03 -8.23 -24.36
N VAL A 154 -17.13 -7.68 -24.88
CA VAL A 154 -18.47 -7.83 -24.28
C VAL A 154 -18.83 -9.30 -24.11
N ARG A 155 -18.73 -10.11 -25.17
CA ARG A 155 -19.01 -11.55 -25.11
C ARG A 155 -18.12 -12.28 -24.11
N SER A 156 -16.83 -11.96 -24.11
CA SER A 156 -15.85 -12.57 -23.20
C SER A 156 -16.16 -12.26 -21.73
N ALA A 157 -16.68 -11.05 -21.45
CA ALA A 157 -17.13 -10.69 -20.10
C ALA A 157 -18.29 -11.57 -19.63
N GLY A 158 -19.25 -11.87 -20.52
CA GLY A 158 -20.35 -12.80 -20.25
C GLY A 158 -19.85 -14.24 -19.97
N GLU A 159 -18.90 -14.73 -20.77
CA GLU A 159 -18.30 -16.05 -20.59
C GLU A 159 -17.49 -16.17 -19.29
N ALA A 160 -16.71 -15.13 -18.97
CA ALA A 160 -15.97 -15.03 -17.71
C ALA A 160 -16.90 -15.02 -16.49
N ALA A 161 -17.99 -14.25 -16.54
CA ALA A 161 -18.99 -14.20 -15.47
C ALA A 161 -19.73 -15.54 -15.31
N ARG A 162 -20.08 -16.22 -16.41
CA ARG A 162 -20.62 -17.58 -16.38
C ARG A 162 -19.65 -18.54 -15.67
N THR A 163 -18.37 -18.43 -16.00
CA THR A 163 -17.31 -19.25 -15.38
C THR A 163 -17.19 -18.95 -13.88
N ALA A 164 -17.28 -17.68 -13.48
CA ALA A 164 -17.31 -17.28 -12.07
C ALA A 164 -18.51 -17.90 -11.33
N ARG A 165 -19.71 -17.84 -11.92
CA ARG A 165 -20.91 -18.45 -11.33
C ARG A 165 -20.76 -19.97 -11.19
N LEU A 166 -20.20 -20.65 -12.20
CA LEU A 166 -19.93 -22.10 -12.14
C LEU A 166 -18.91 -22.46 -11.04
N ALA A 167 -17.94 -21.58 -10.78
CA ALA A 167 -16.96 -21.73 -9.71
C ALA A 167 -17.51 -21.37 -8.31
N GLY A 168 -18.78 -20.96 -8.20
CA GLY A 168 -19.42 -20.66 -6.92
C GLY A 168 -19.13 -19.25 -6.37
N PHE A 169 -18.65 -18.30 -7.19
CA PHE A 169 -18.62 -16.90 -6.76
C PHE A 169 -20.05 -16.39 -6.55
N ASP A 170 -20.24 -15.48 -5.59
CA ASP A 170 -21.55 -14.90 -5.27
C ASP A 170 -21.96 -13.80 -6.26
N GLY A 171 -21.06 -13.38 -7.15
CA GLY A 171 -21.25 -12.32 -8.14
C GLY A 171 -19.92 -11.93 -8.78
N VAL A 172 -19.94 -10.85 -9.55
CA VAL A 172 -18.73 -10.26 -10.15
C VAL A 172 -18.65 -8.76 -9.86
N GLU A 173 -17.43 -8.26 -9.80
CA GLU A 173 -17.17 -6.81 -9.87
C GLU A 173 -16.50 -6.49 -11.20
N ILE A 174 -16.92 -5.42 -11.87
CA ILE A 174 -16.29 -4.96 -13.11
C ILE A 174 -15.22 -3.91 -12.77
N HIS A 175 -13.97 -4.26 -13.05
CA HIS A 175 -12.80 -3.40 -12.96
C HIS A 175 -12.81 -2.44 -14.16
N ALA A 176 -13.46 -1.30 -14.00
CA ALA A 176 -13.94 -0.53 -15.14
C ALA A 176 -13.70 0.97 -15.02
N LEU A 177 -14.55 1.68 -14.27
CA LEU A 177 -14.60 3.13 -14.25
C LEU A 177 -13.75 3.68 -13.11
N HIS A 178 -12.51 3.20 -13.01
CA HIS A 178 -11.54 3.71 -12.06
C HIS A 178 -10.12 3.57 -12.59
N GLU A 179 -9.22 4.31 -11.94
CA GLU A 179 -7.78 4.30 -12.17
C GLU A 179 -7.32 4.70 -13.59
N GLY A 180 -8.21 4.98 -14.54
CA GLY A 180 -7.84 5.17 -15.94
C GLY A 180 -7.58 3.85 -16.67
N TYR A 181 -8.20 2.73 -16.26
CA TYR A 181 -8.24 1.48 -17.02
C TYR A 181 -9.15 1.58 -18.26
N LEU A 182 -9.21 0.54 -19.09
CA LEU A 182 -9.81 0.63 -20.43
C LEU A 182 -11.22 1.24 -20.44
N LEU A 183 -12.13 0.79 -19.56
CA LEU A 183 -13.49 1.34 -19.52
C LEU A 183 -13.55 2.78 -18.98
N ASP A 184 -12.70 3.13 -18.02
CA ASP A 184 -12.56 4.51 -17.53
C ASP A 184 -12.05 5.43 -18.65
N GLN A 185 -11.14 4.92 -19.49
CA GLN A 185 -10.68 5.62 -20.69
C GLN A 185 -11.84 5.86 -21.67
N PHE A 186 -12.74 4.90 -21.88
CA PHE A 186 -13.94 5.11 -22.68
C PHE A 186 -14.86 6.17 -22.07
N ALA A 187 -14.98 6.22 -20.73
CA ALA A 187 -15.84 7.16 -20.03
C ALA A 187 -15.32 8.62 -20.03
N MET A 188 -14.01 8.84 -20.14
CA MET A 188 -13.39 10.17 -20.08
C MET A 188 -13.07 10.76 -21.45
N THR A 189 -13.47 12.01 -21.68
CA THR A 189 -13.22 12.76 -22.94
C THR A 189 -11.74 12.97 -23.24
N MET A 190 -10.88 13.00 -22.22
CA MET A 190 -9.43 13.12 -22.37
C MET A 190 -8.84 11.96 -23.21
N PHE A 191 -9.36 10.74 -23.02
CA PHE A 191 -8.87 9.52 -23.66
C PHE A 191 -9.76 9.03 -24.81
N ASN A 192 -11.08 9.27 -24.73
CA ASN A 192 -12.04 8.87 -25.75
C ASN A 192 -12.38 10.03 -26.69
N ARG A 193 -11.84 9.95 -27.91
CA ARG A 193 -12.05 10.91 -29.01
C ARG A 193 -12.78 10.28 -30.20
N ARG A 194 -13.51 9.19 -29.97
CA ARG A 194 -14.25 8.48 -31.01
C ARG A 194 -15.42 9.30 -31.51
N ASP A 195 -15.75 9.11 -32.79
CA ASP A 195 -16.89 9.69 -33.49
C ASP A 195 -17.97 8.65 -33.84
N ASP A 196 -17.82 7.42 -33.35
CA ASP A 196 -18.79 6.34 -33.45
C ASP A 196 -19.70 6.25 -32.20
N GLU A 197 -20.48 5.17 -32.11
CA GLU A 197 -21.46 4.95 -31.05
C GLU A 197 -20.87 4.74 -29.64
N TYR A 198 -19.54 4.58 -29.52
CA TYR A 198 -18.82 4.43 -28.25
C TYR A 198 -18.10 5.73 -27.83
N GLY A 199 -18.32 6.84 -28.52
CA GLY A 199 -17.74 8.15 -28.23
C GLY A 199 -18.76 9.28 -28.14
N GLY A 200 -18.26 10.51 -28.08
CA GLY A 200 -19.09 11.71 -28.04
C GLY A 200 -19.67 12.01 -26.65
N ASP A 201 -21.00 11.97 -26.55
CA ASP A 201 -21.72 12.31 -25.32
C ASP A 201 -21.59 11.21 -24.25
N LEU A 202 -22.14 11.50 -23.06
CA LEU A 202 -22.01 10.59 -21.93
C LEU A 202 -22.64 9.21 -22.20
N ASP A 203 -23.73 9.15 -22.97
CA ASP A 203 -24.39 7.88 -23.30
C ASP A 203 -23.54 7.02 -24.24
N GLY A 204 -22.91 7.63 -25.25
CA GLY A 204 -21.95 6.94 -26.12
C GLY A 204 -20.72 6.45 -25.36
N ARG A 205 -20.14 7.30 -24.52
CA ARG A 205 -18.97 6.95 -23.69
C ARG A 205 -19.23 5.83 -22.68
N LEU A 206 -20.45 5.71 -22.17
CA LEU A 206 -20.85 4.65 -21.24
C LEU A 206 -21.39 3.39 -21.92
N ARG A 207 -21.67 3.43 -23.24
CA ARG A 207 -22.28 2.31 -23.99
C ARG A 207 -21.59 0.98 -23.72
N PHE A 208 -20.27 0.96 -23.80
CA PHE A 208 -19.48 -0.26 -23.59
C PHE A 208 -19.74 -0.84 -22.18
N SER A 209 -19.70 -0.02 -21.14
CA SER A 209 -20.00 -0.44 -19.76
C SER A 209 -21.42 -0.98 -19.60
N LEU A 210 -22.39 -0.44 -20.33
CA LEU A 210 -23.79 -0.89 -20.29
C LEU A 210 -24.02 -2.20 -21.04
N GLU A 211 -23.33 -2.40 -22.16
CA GLU A 211 -23.41 -3.65 -22.93
C GLU A 211 -22.77 -4.81 -22.19
N VAL A 212 -21.66 -4.58 -21.49
CA VAL A 212 -21.02 -5.56 -20.61
C VAL A 212 -21.98 -6.03 -19.51
N LEU A 213 -22.67 -5.11 -18.84
CA LEU A 213 -23.68 -5.45 -17.84
C LEU A 213 -24.79 -6.32 -18.43
N ARG A 214 -25.36 -5.91 -19.58
CA ARG A 214 -26.45 -6.64 -20.24
C ARG A 214 -26.03 -8.05 -20.62
N GLU A 215 -24.83 -8.22 -21.16
CA GLU A 215 -24.30 -9.53 -21.55
C GLU A 215 -24.09 -10.42 -20.32
N ILE A 216 -23.48 -9.90 -19.25
CA ILE A 216 -23.30 -10.65 -18.00
C ILE A 216 -24.64 -11.08 -17.42
N LYS A 217 -25.61 -10.17 -17.29
CA LYS A 217 -26.95 -10.48 -16.77
C LYS A 217 -27.71 -11.45 -17.69
N GLY A 218 -27.45 -11.42 -19.00
CA GLY A 218 -28.03 -12.33 -19.99
C GLY A 218 -27.47 -13.76 -19.90
N VAL A 219 -26.15 -13.89 -19.71
CA VAL A 219 -25.45 -15.19 -19.73
C VAL A 219 -25.35 -15.82 -18.33
N ALA A 220 -24.97 -15.03 -17.33
CA ALA A 220 -24.79 -15.49 -15.96
C ALA A 220 -26.08 -15.46 -15.13
N GLY A 221 -27.13 -14.77 -15.58
CA GLY A 221 -28.45 -14.71 -14.95
C GLY A 221 -28.76 -13.35 -14.29
N GLN A 222 -30.04 -12.96 -14.29
CA GLN A 222 -30.48 -11.65 -13.78
C GLN A 222 -30.27 -11.49 -12.26
N ASP A 223 -30.32 -12.60 -11.54
CA ASP A 223 -30.10 -12.70 -10.09
C ASP A 223 -28.61 -12.67 -9.70
N PHE A 224 -27.68 -12.76 -10.66
CA PHE A 224 -26.25 -12.73 -10.39
C PHE A 224 -25.79 -11.28 -10.16
N PRO A 225 -25.29 -10.92 -8.96
CA PRO A 225 -24.85 -9.57 -8.67
C PRO A 225 -23.70 -9.11 -9.56
N VAL A 226 -23.79 -7.87 -10.05
CA VAL A 226 -22.76 -7.17 -10.80
C VAL A 226 -22.48 -5.83 -10.13
N VAL A 227 -21.29 -5.72 -9.53
CA VAL A 227 -20.80 -4.50 -8.88
C VAL A 227 -19.92 -3.73 -9.86
N MET A 228 -19.97 -2.40 -9.82
CA MET A 228 -19.06 -1.55 -10.60
C MET A 228 -17.97 -0.98 -9.69
N ARG A 229 -16.70 -1.16 -10.06
CA ARG A 229 -15.59 -0.40 -9.46
C ARG A 229 -15.56 1.02 -10.05
N PHE A 230 -15.69 2.03 -9.21
CA PHE A 230 -16.11 3.38 -9.61
C PHE A 230 -15.32 4.50 -8.92
N SER A 231 -14.39 5.13 -9.64
CA SER A 231 -13.70 6.34 -9.20
C SER A 231 -14.64 7.54 -9.25
N VAL A 232 -14.77 8.29 -8.15
CA VAL A 232 -15.67 9.45 -8.09
C VAL A 232 -15.04 10.70 -8.69
N LYS A 233 -13.72 10.81 -8.63
CA LYS A 233 -12.95 11.93 -9.18
C LYS A 233 -11.57 11.45 -9.61
N SER A 234 -11.14 11.81 -10.81
CA SER A 234 -9.89 11.31 -11.41
C SER A 234 -8.63 12.01 -10.90
N PHE A 235 -8.72 13.28 -10.48
CA PHE A 235 -7.58 14.08 -10.00
C PHE A 235 -6.48 14.31 -11.06
N ILE A 236 -6.87 14.53 -12.31
CA ILE A 236 -5.97 14.76 -13.44
C ILE A 236 -5.85 16.25 -13.70
N LYS A 237 -4.62 16.79 -13.61
CA LYS A 237 -4.30 18.17 -14.00
C LYS A 237 -3.82 18.29 -15.44
N ASP A 238 -3.12 17.27 -15.91
CA ASP A 238 -2.48 17.19 -17.22
C ASP A 238 -2.02 15.73 -17.44
N TRP A 239 -1.50 15.42 -18.62
CA TRP A 239 -0.89 14.13 -18.92
C TRP A 239 0.23 13.81 -17.92
N GLY A 240 0.07 12.70 -17.21
CA GLY A 240 1.04 12.23 -16.21
C GLY A 240 1.15 13.12 -14.96
N LYS A 241 0.18 14.01 -14.70
CA LYS A 241 0.19 14.91 -13.54
C LYS A 241 -1.11 14.83 -12.72
N GLY A 242 -0.96 14.47 -11.45
CA GLY A 242 -2.03 14.43 -10.46
C GLY A 242 -2.11 15.70 -9.61
N ALA A 243 -3.28 15.97 -9.03
CA ALA A 243 -3.48 17.07 -8.09
C ALA A 243 -3.27 16.64 -6.63
N LEU A 244 -2.56 17.44 -5.84
CA LEU A 244 -2.39 17.19 -4.40
C LEU A 244 -3.71 17.38 -3.64
N PRO A 245 -3.88 16.75 -2.46
CA PRO A 245 -4.98 17.07 -1.56
C PRO A 245 -5.07 18.57 -1.26
N GLY A 246 -6.24 19.15 -1.51
CA GLY A 246 -6.51 20.57 -1.28
C GLY A 246 -5.96 21.54 -2.33
N GLU A 247 -5.30 21.04 -3.37
CA GLU A 247 -4.88 21.86 -4.51
C GLU A 247 -6.09 22.34 -5.32
N ASP A 248 -6.09 23.62 -5.72
CA ASP A 248 -7.06 24.17 -6.65
C ASP A 248 -6.60 23.93 -8.09
N PHE A 249 -7.41 23.24 -8.89
CA PHE A 249 -7.08 22.88 -10.27
C PHE A 249 -8.35 22.65 -11.10
N ALA A 250 -8.20 22.79 -12.42
CA ALA A 250 -9.23 22.37 -13.37
C ALA A 250 -9.10 20.87 -13.64
N GLU A 251 -10.14 20.10 -13.33
CA GLU A 251 -10.18 18.66 -13.61
C GLU A 251 -10.19 18.42 -15.13
N MET A 252 -9.21 17.64 -15.62
CA MET A 252 -9.16 17.19 -17.01
C MET A 252 -9.76 15.80 -17.22
N GLY A 253 -9.87 15.01 -16.15
CA GLY A 253 -10.53 13.71 -16.16
C GLY A 253 -12.02 13.84 -15.84
N ARG A 254 -12.53 12.93 -15.02
CA ARG A 254 -13.90 12.95 -14.54
C ARG A 254 -13.99 13.65 -13.19
N ASP A 255 -14.94 14.56 -13.06
CA ASP A 255 -15.23 15.26 -11.81
C ASP A 255 -16.40 14.63 -11.04
N VAL A 256 -16.71 15.21 -9.87
CA VAL A 256 -17.79 14.70 -9.01
C VAL A 256 -19.15 14.84 -9.68
N GLU A 257 -19.42 15.96 -10.37
CA GLU A 257 -20.73 16.22 -10.98
C GLU A 257 -21.04 15.23 -12.09
N GLU A 258 -20.10 15.02 -13.02
CA GLU A 258 -20.22 13.99 -14.06
C GLU A 258 -20.34 12.60 -13.44
N SER A 259 -19.57 12.29 -12.40
CA SER A 259 -19.69 11.01 -11.69
C SER A 259 -21.07 10.77 -11.08
N LEU A 260 -21.73 11.78 -10.52
CA LEU A 260 -23.10 11.61 -10.01
C LEU A 260 -24.10 11.32 -11.14
N ALA A 261 -23.89 11.91 -12.33
CA ALA A 261 -24.71 11.60 -13.51
C ALA A 261 -24.47 10.16 -13.99
N VAL A 262 -23.20 9.74 -14.08
CA VAL A 262 -22.80 8.37 -14.45
C VAL A 262 -23.41 7.35 -13.47
N ALA A 263 -23.28 7.59 -12.16
CA ALA A 263 -23.79 6.68 -11.13
C ALA A 263 -25.29 6.39 -11.28
N ARG A 264 -26.10 7.42 -11.56
CA ARG A 264 -27.55 7.26 -11.81
C ARG A 264 -27.83 6.51 -13.12
N ILE A 265 -26.98 6.63 -14.14
CA ILE A 265 -27.11 5.85 -15.39
C ILE A 265 -26.83 4.37 -15.10
N LEU A 266 -25.74 4.08 -14.35
CA LEU A 266 -25.37 2.72 -13.97
C LEU A 266 -26.43 2.04 -13.10
N GLU A 267 -26.96 2.75 -12.11
CA GLU A 267 -28.07 2.27 -11.28
C GLU A 267 -29.30 1.93 -12.15
N ARG A 268 -29.75 2.85 -13.01
CA ARG A 268 -30.89 2.58 -13.91
C ARG A 268 -30.64 1.41 -14.86
N ALA A 269 -29.39 1.13 -15.20
CA ALA A 269 -29.04 0.00 -16.04
C ALA A 269 -29.11 -1.35 -15.30
N GLY A 270 -29.04 -1.33 -13.96
CA GLY A 270 -29.15 -2.52 -13.10
C GLY A 270 -27.84 -3.03 -12.52
N TYR A 271 -26.84 -2.15 -12.33
CA TYR A 271 -25.71 -2.47 -11.44
C TYR A 271 -26.21 -2.59 -9.99
N ASP A 272 -25.69 -3.58 -9.25
CA ASP A 272 -26.21 -3.93 -7.93
C ASP A 272 -25.54 -3.16 -6.78
N ALA A 273 -24.37 -2.57 -7.02
CA ALA A 273 -23.66 -1.68 -6.10
C ALA A 273 -22.52 -0.93 -6.82
N LEU A 274 -22.00 0.12 -6.16
CA LEU A 274 -20.81 0.87 -6.60
C LEU A 274 -19.70 0.74 -5.56
N ASP A 275 -18.58 0.09 -5.88
CA ASP A 275 -17.37 0.09 -5.05
C ASP A 275 -16.53 1.31 -5.40
N ALA A 276 -16.60 2.32 -4.53
CA ALA A 276 -16.13 3.67 -4.82
C ALA A 276 -14.70 3.94 -4.33
N ASP A 277 -13.91 4.53 -5.22
CA ASP A 277 -12.59 5.08 -4.94
C ASP A 277 -12.38 6.46 -5.60
N CYS A 278 -11.13 6.92 -5.66
CA CYS A 278 -10.74 8.13 -6.35
C CYS A 278 -9.36 7.94 -7.00
N GLY A 279 -9.09 8.74 -8.02
CA GLY A 279 -7.80 8.80 -8.69
C GLY A 279 -7.76 8.09 -10.04
N SER A 280 -6.62 8.28 -10.69
CA SER A 280 -6.20 7.65 -11.95
C SER A 280 -4.70 7.36 -11.90
N TYR A 281 -4.11 6.77 -12.94
CA TYR A 281 -2.65 6.67 -13.07
C TYR A 281 -1.95 8.03 -13.10
N GLU A 282 -2.58 9.08 -13.65
CA GLU A 282 -2.07 10.46 -13.51
C GLU A 282 -2.17 10.94 -12.07
N GLY A 283 -3.30 10.70 -11.40
CA GLY A 283 -3.52 10.92 -9.98
C GLY A 283 -3.10 9.74 -9.10
N TYR A 284 -1.93 9.12 -9.33
CA TYR A 284 -1.63 7.76 -8.83
C TYR A 284 -1.69 7.61 -7.31
N TYR A 285 -1.29 8.64 -6.55
CA TYR A 285 -1.40 8.63 -5.11
C TYR A 285 -2.85 8.76 -4.63
N TRP A 286 -3.80 9.17 -5.45
CA TRP A 286 -5.23 9.01 -5.13
C TRP A 286 -5.67 7.58 -5.35
N ALA A 287 -5.30 6.92 -6.44
CA ALA A 287 -5.60 5.50 -6.65
C ALA A 287 -5.01 4.60 -5.56
N HIS A 288 -3.81 4.94 -5.10
CA HIS A 288 -3.08 4.22 -4.06
C HIS A 288 -2.57 5.17 -2.96
N PRO A 289 -3.43 5.58 -2.00
CA PRO A 289 -3.10 6.59 -0.98
C PRO A 289 -1.87 6.21 -0.15
N PRO A 290 -0.74 6.93 -0.26
CA PRO A 290 0.44 6.66 0.56
C PRO A 290 0.21 7.08 2.02
N GLY A 291 1.20 6.79 2.87
CA GLY A 291 1.22 7.18 4.28
C GLY A 291 0.90 8.67 4.53
N TYR A 292 1.17 9.53 3.54
CA TYR A 292 1.02 10.99 3.64
C TYR A 292 -0.42 11.51 3.54
N GLN A 293 -1.38 10.69 3.10
CA GLN A 293 -2.78 11.09 3.02
C GLN A 293 -3.57 10.73 4.28
N GLU A 294 -4.64 11.46 4.55
CA GLU A 294 -5.49 11.17 5.71
C GLU A 294 -6.26 9.85 5.58
N HIS A 295 -6.69 9.30 6.72
CA HIS A 295 -7.61 8.17 6.73
C HIS A 295 -9.01 8.62 6.30
N GLY A 296 -9.68 7.83 5.46
CA GLY A 296 -10.97 8.21 4.89
C GLY A 296 -10.86 9.28 3.81
N CYS A 297 -9.73 9.36 3.10
CA CYS A 297 -9.41 10.39 2.12
C CYS A 297 -10.43 10.52 0.98
N TYR A 298 -11.23 9.49 0.69
CA TYR A 298 -12.27 9.53 -0.33
C TYR A 298 -13.65 9.96 0.18
N LEU A 299 -13.89 9.94 1.49
CA LEU A 299 -15.20 10.22 2.09
C LEU A 299 -15.82 11.56 1.64
N PRO A 300 -15.05 12.66 1.50
CA PRO A 300 -15.60 13.93 1.01
C PRO A 300 -16.23 13.83 -0.39
N TYR A 301 -15.74 12.93 -1.24
CA TYR A 301 -16.19 12.74 -2.61
C TYR A 301 -17.25 11.64 -2.72
N VAL A 302 -17.13 10.58 -1.92
CA VAL A 302 -18.05 9.43 -1.92
C VAL A 302 -19.35 9.72 -1.19
N ALA A 303 -19.37 10.56 -0.15
CA ALA A 303 -20.61 10.87 0.55
C ALA A 303 -21.70 11.53 -0.35
N PRO A 304 -21.37 12.46 -1.26
CA PRO A 304 -22.29 12.90 -2.31
C PRO A 304 -22.81 11.78 -3.21
N LEU A 305 -21.96 10.81 -3.57
CA LEU A 305 -22.33 9.64 -4.38
C LEU A 305 -23.37 8.77 -3.66
N ALA A 306 -23.13 8.42 -2.39
CA ALA A 306 -24.04 7.62 -1.58
C ALA A 306 -25.43 8.26 -1.41
N ARG A 307 -25.52 9.60 -1.51
CA ARG A 307 -26.82 10.32 -1.49
C ARG A 307 -27.51 10.39 -2.85
N ALA A 308 -26.81 10.09 -3.93
CA ALA A 308 -27.30 10.29 -5.29
C ALA A 308 -27.95 9.04 -5.92
N VAL A 309 -27.75 7.87 -5.30
CA VAL A 309 -28.26 6.57 -5.73
C VAL A 309 -28.88 5.81 -4.54
N ASP A 310 -29.75 4.86 -4.82
CA ASP A 310 -30.41 3.98 -3.86
C ASP A 310 -29.71 2.61 -3.73
N ILE A 311 -28.90 2.21 -4.73
CA ILE A 311 -28.04 1.02 -4.64
C ILE A 311 -26.88 1.23 -3.64
N PRO A 312 -26.40 0.17 -2.98
CA PRO A 312 -25.30 0.27 -2.02
C PRO A 312 -24.03 0.92 -2.60
N VAL A 313 -23.43 1.82 -1.82
CA VAL A 313 -22.12 2.41 -2.11
C VAL A 313 -21.09 1.90 -1.11
N LEU A 314 -20.09 1.17 -1.61
CA LEU A 314 -18.95 0.70 -0.84
C LEU A 314 -17.80 1.73 -0.95
N VAL A 315 -16.98 1.91 0.09
CA VAL A 315 -15.93 2.95 0.08
C VAL A 315 -14.55 2.43 0.50
N ALA A 316 -13.55 2.69 -0.34
CA ALA A 316 -12.13 2.50 -0.03
C ALA A 316 -11.49 3.80 0.54
N GLY A 317 -10.16 3.94 0.49
CA GLY A 317 -9.48 5.18 0.87
C GLY A 317 -9.01 5.24 2.32
N ARG A 318 -8.14 4.29 2.70
CA ARG A 318 -7.52 4.23 4.04
C ARG A 318 -8.53 4.08 5.19
N MET A 319 -9.54 3.24 5.01
CA MET A 319 -10.60 2.96 5.98
C MET A 319 -10.17 2.03 7.14
N ASP A 320 -8.88 1.76 7.31
CA ASP A 320 -8.34 0.80 8.29
C ASP A 320 -8.33 1.30 9.75
N LYS A 321 -8.72 2.55 9.99
CA LYS A 321 -9.00 3.08 11.33
C LYS A 321 -10.47 2.78 11.71
N PRO A 322 -10.73 1.95 12.76
CA PRO A 322 -12.10 1.53 13.09
C PRO A 322 -13.06 2.68 13.41
N ASP A 323 -12.58 3.75 14.04
CA ASP A 323 -13.38 4.95 14.36
C ASP A 323 -13.78 5.74 13.12
N VAL A 324 -12.88 5.84 12.12
CA VAL A 324 -13.18 6.44 10.82
C VAL A 324 -14.19 5.58 10.07
N ALA A 325 -13.99 4.27 10.05
CA ALA A 325 -14.88 3.31 9.39
C ALA A 325 -16.29 3.31 9.99
N GLU A 326 -16.42 3.23 11.31
CA GLU A 326 -17.73 3.30 11.98
C GLU A 326 -18.41 4.64 11.72
N ARG A 327 -17.69 5.76 11.85
CA ARG A 327 -18.27 7.09 11.66
C ARG A 327 -18.82 7.25 10.24
N ALA A 328 -18.09 6.80 9.22
CA ALA A 328 -18.53 6.85 7.84
C ALA A 328 -19.87 6.13 7.62
N LEU A 329 -20.05 4.95 8.22
CA LEU A 329 -21.31 4.21 8.14
C LEU A 329 -22.43 4.85 8.97
N ALA A 330 -22.11 5.35 10.17
CA ALA A 330 -23.07 6.00 11.06
C ALA A 330 -23.64 7.30 10.46
N GLU A 331 -22.82 8.04 9.71
CA GLU A 331 -23.18 9.28 9.04
C GLU A 331 -23.84 9.06 7.66
N GLY A 332 -23.93 7.81 7.19
CA GLY A 332 -24.43 7.49 5.84
C GLY A 332 -23.54 8.03 4.72
N ALA A 333 -22.24 8.17 4.97
CA ALA A 333 -21.26 8.56 3.95
C ALA A 333 -20.96 7.42 2.96
N ALA A 334 -21.23 6.17 3.37
CA ALA A 334 -21.20 4.96 2.57
C ALA A 334 -21.99 3.85 3.28
N ASP A 335 -22.31 2.77 2.59
CA ASP A 335 -23.07 1.63 3.12
C ASP A 335 -22.17 0.47 3.58
N MET A 336 -20.96 0.36 3.02
CA MET A 336 -19.94 -0.63 3.40
C MET A 336 -18.55 -0.02 3.30
N VAL A 337 -17.64 -0.39 4.22
CA VAL A 337 -16.23 -0.01 4.12
C VAL A 337 -15.42 -1.12 3.46
N MET A 338 -14.55 -0.75 2.53
CA MET A 338 -13.66 -1.66 1.81
C MET A 338 -12.23 -1.48 2.31
N LEU A 339 -11.73 -2.51 3.00
CA LEU A 339 -10.39 -2.56 3.54
C LEU A 339 -9.44 -3.22 2.54
N GLY A 340 -8.50 -2.46 2.00
CA GLY A 340 -7.40 -2.99 1.19
C GLY A 340 -6.20 -3.37 2.05
N ARG A 341 -5.16 -2.53 2.01
CA ARG A 341 -3.86 -2.76 2.68
C ARG A 341 -3.96 -3.00 4.20
N GLY A 342 -5.00 -2.49 4.86
CA GLY A 342 -5.30 -2.83 6.27
C GLY A 342 -5.41 -4.33 6.52
N LEU A 343 -6.02 -5.09 5.61
CA LEU A 343 -6.15 -6.55 5.70
C LEU A 343 -4.88 -7.30 5.24
N LEU A 344 -3.95 -6.64 4.56
CA LEU A 344 -2.60 -7.18 4.35
C LEU A 344 -1.82 -7.14 5.66
N ALA A 345 -1.90 -6.01 6.37
CA ALA A 345 -1.26 -5.81 7.66
C ALA A 345 -1.89 -6.71 8.75
N ASP A 346 -3.22 -6.79 8.81
CA ASP A 346 -3.93 -7.55 9.84
C ASP A 346 -5.21 -8.22 9.29
N PRO A 347 -5.18 -9.51 8.93
CA PRO A 347 -6.38 -10.20 8.49
C PRO A 347 -7.43 -10.34 9.61
N GLN A 348 -7.05 -10.23 10.88
CA GLN A 348 -7.95 -10.36 12.03
C GLN A 348 -8.60 -9.03 12.44
N TRP A 349 -8.47 -7.98 11.61
CA TRP A 349 -9.05 -6.65 11.86
C TRP A 349 -10.52 -6.72 12.29
N PRO A 350 -11.44 -7.41 11.57
CA PRO A 350 -12.86 -7.43 11.95
C PRO A 350 -13.09 -8.08 13.33
N HIS A 351 -12.43 -9.20 13.59
CA HIS A 351 -12.51 -9.88 14.89
C HIS A 351 -12.01 -9.02 16.05
N LYS A 352 -10.91 -8.30 15.87
CA LYS A 352 -10.35 -7.40 16.89
C LYS A 352 -11.29 -6.24 17.19
N VAL A 353 -11.87 -5.62 16.16
CA VAL A 353 -12.90 -4.59 16.34
C VAL A 353 -14.10 -5.14 17.09
N ARG A 354 -14.63 -6.30 16.67
CA ARG A 354 -15.78 -6.94 17.32
C ARG A 354 -15.53 -7.29 18.79
N ALA A 355 -14.30 -7.66 19.11
CA ALA A 355 -13.88 -8.02 20.47
C ALA A 355 -13.55 -6.80 21.36
N GLY A 356 -13.69 -5.57 20.86
CA GLY A 356 -13.32 -4.36 21.58
C GLY A 356 -11.81 -4.23 21.82
N ARG A 357 -10.98 -4.80 20.93
CA ARG A 357 -9.51 -4.82 20.99
C ARG A 357 -8.89 -4.12 19.79
N ALA A 358 -9.42 -2.95 19.43
CA ALA A 358 -8.99 -2.18 18.27
C ALA A 358 -7.52 -1.72 18.37
N GLU A 359 -7.03 -1.49 19.59
CA GLU A 359 -5.64 -1.15 19.89
C GLU A 359 -4.64 -2.25 19.53
N ARG A 360 -5.11 -3.49 19.30
CA ARG A 360 -4.29 -4.63 18.88
C ARG A 360 -4.27 -4.86 17.37
N ILE A 361 -4.95 -4.01 16.60
CA ILE A 361 -4.92 -4.06 15.15
C ILE A 361 -3.53 -3.62 14.67
N ARG A 362 -2.85 -4.47 13.91
CA ARG A 362 -1.57 -4.11 13.30
C ARG A 362 -1.82 -3.09 12.19
N PRO A 363 -1.34 -1.84 12.32
CA PRO A 363 -1.68 -0.79 11.37
C PRO A 363 -0.98 -0.99 10.02
N CYS A 364 -1.66 -0.63 8.93
CA CYS A 364 -1.00 -0.37 7.67
C CYS A 364 -0.28 0.99 7.76
N VAL A 365 1.01 1.04 7.44
CA VAL A 365 1.81 2.28 7.48
C VAL A 365 1.84 3.04 6.15
N GLY A 366 1.13 2.58 5.12
CA GLY A 366 1.07 3.26 3.82
C GLY A 366 2.42 3.35 3.09
N CYS A 367 3.37 2.46 3.41
CA CYS A 367 4.73 2.45 2.84
C CYS A 367 4.79 1.96 1.40
N HIS A 368 3.83 1.12 1.00
CA HIS A 368 3.79 0.38 -0.26
C HIS A 368 4.97 -0.58 -0.53
N ASP A 369 6.06 -0.56 0.25
CA ASP A 369 7.24 -1.42 0.06
C ASP A 369 6.88 -2.91 -0.08
N GLY A 370 6.06 -3.40 0.84
CA GLY A 370 5.73 -4.83 0.90
C GLY A 370 4.57 -5.26 0.01
N CYS A 371 3.78 -4.33 -0.52
CA CYS A 371 2.69 -4.62 -1.45
C CYS A 371 3.08 -4.20 -2.87
N LEU A 372 2.75 -2.97 -3.30
CA LEU A 372 3.03 -2.47 -4.65
C LEU A 372 4.53 -2.49 -4.99
N GLY A 373 5.40 -2.06 -4.08
CA GLY A 373 6.85 -2.03 -4.32
C GLY A 373 7.47 -3.40 -4.62
N ARG A 374 6.82 -4.50 -4.20
CA ARG A 374 7.21 -5.86 -4.63
C ARG A 374 6.68 -6.20 -6.01
N GLN A 375 5.49 -5.76 -6.35
CA GLN A 375 4.87 -5.97 -7.66
C GLN A 375 5.66 -5.24 -8.75
N ASP A 376 6.14 -4.03 -8.47
CA ASP A 376 6.99 -3.22 -9.36
C ASP A 376 8.26 -3.96 -9.81
N ILE A 377 8.74 -4.92 -8.99
CA ILE A 377 9.91 -5.77 -9.29
C ILE A 377 9.54 -7.24 -9.48
N CYS A 378 8.30 -7.52 -9.87
CA CYS A 378 7.76 -8.85 -10.20
C CYS A 378 7.93 -9.90 -9.07
N ARG A 379 7.88 -9.47 -7.81
CA ARG A 379 7.88 -10.36 -6.64
C ARG A 379 6.46 -10.59 -6.12
N PRO A 380 6.16 -11.77 -5.53
CA PRO A 380 4.84 -12.03 -4.97
C PRO A 380 4.47 -11.00 -3.92
N MET A 381 3.23 -10.50 -3.95
CA MET A 381 2.74 -9.50 -2.99
C MET A 381 2.82 -10.01 -1.54
N SER A 382 2.91 -9.06 -0.61
CA SER A 382 3.08 -9.31 0.83
C SER A 382 2.68 -8.05 1.62
N CYS A 383 3.14 -7.92 2.85
CA CYS A 383 3.06 -6.69 3.64
C CYS A 383 4.41 -6.41 4.30
N ALA A 384 4.79 -5.13 4.41
CA ALA A 384 6.01 -4.72 5.11
C ALA A 384 5.98 -5.08 6.60
N VAL A 385 4.83 -4.87 7.24
CA VAL A 385 4.64 -5.09 8.67
C VAL A 385 4.07 -6.47 8.99
N ASN A 386 3.66 -7.25 7.98
CA ASN A 386 3.15 -8.62 8.16
C ASN A 386 3.88 -9.61 7.24
N PRO A 387 4.98 -10.21 7.72
CA PRO A 387 5.75 -11.19 6.95
C PRO A 387 4.96 -12.47 6.59
N ALA A 388 3.87 -12.79 7.28
CA ALA A 388 3.04 -13.95 6.93
C ALA A 388 2.02 -13.65 5.81
N CYS A 389 1.82 -12.38 5.45
CA CYS A 389 0.86 -11.98 4.44
C CYS A 389 1.20 -12.59 3.07
N GLY A 390 0.22 -13.28 2.49
CA GLY A 390 0.37 -14.02 1.26
C GLY A 390 1.24 -15.25 1.42
N ARG A 391 1.65 -15.67 2.62
CA ARG A 391 2.43 -16.89 2.95
C ARG A 391 1.81 -17.61 4.15
N GLU A 392 0.48 -17.61 4.22
CA GLU A 392 -0.30 -17.92 5.41
C GLU A 392 0.05 -19.28 6.01
N ALA A 393 0.20 -20.31 5.17
CA ALA A 393 0.55 -21.66 5.59
C ALA A 393 2.04 -21.80 5.96
N ASP A 394 2.93 -21.33 5.08
CA ASP A 394 4.38 -21.52 5.21
C ASP A 394 4.98 -20.71 6.36
N TYR A 395 4.41 -19.53 6.61
CA TYR A 395 4.86 -18.60 7.65
C TYR A 395 3.93 -18.64 8.86
N ALA A 396 3.04 -19.63 9.00
CA ALA A 396 2.27 -19.76 10.23
C ALA A 396 3.18 -19.97 11.45
N LEU A 397 2.96 -19.20 12.52
CA LEU A 397 3.67 -19.42 13.78
C LEU A 397 3.12 -20.68 14.44
N ARG A 398 4.02 -21.63 14.74
CA ARG A 398 3.72 -22.87 15.46
C ARG A 398 4.47 -22.86 16.79
N PRO A 399 3.90 -23.45 17.87
CA PRO A 399 4.60 -23.61 19.13
C PRO A 399 6.00 -24.24 18.92
N ALA A 400 7.00 -23.72 19.63
CA ALA A 400 8.34 -24.26 19.61
C ALA A 400 8.33 -25.70 20.14
N LEU A 401 9.07 -26.59 19.48
CA LEU A 401 9.19 -27.99 19.91
C LEU A 401 9.84 -28.10 21.29
N ARG A 402 10.77 -27.18 21.58
CA ARG A 402 11.41 -27.02 22.89
C ARG A 402 11.46 -25.52 23.20
N PRO A 403 10.72 -25.03 24.22
CA PRO A 403 10.89 -23.70 24.75
C PRO A 403 12.34 -23.46 25.17
N ARG A 404 12.86 -22.26 24.90
CA ARG A 404 14.24 -21.83 25.19
C ARG A 404 14.24 -20.46 25.86
N ARG A 405 15.33 -20.13 26.56
CA ARG A 405 15.62 -18.75 26.99
C ARG A 405 16.27 -17.96 25.86
N VAL A 406 15.59 -16.94 25.36
CA VAL A 406 16.04 -16.11 24.24
C VAL A 406 16.30 -14.69 24.74
N LEU A 407 17.51 -14.20 24.49
CA LEU A 407 17.90 -12.82 24.77
C LEU A 407 17.89 -12.02 23.47
N VAL A 408 17.19 -10.89 23.47
CA VAL A 408 17.18 -9.93 22.35
C VAL A 408 17.87 -8.64 22.79
N VAL A 409 18.85 -8.17 22.02
CA VAL A 409 19.62 -6.96 22.30
C VAL A 409 19.26 -5.89 21.28
N GLY A 410 18.56 -4.85 21.71
CA GLY A 410 18.05 -3.76 20.89
C GLY A 410 16.52 -3.81 20.72
N GLY A 411 15.87 -2.73 21.12
CA GLY A 411 14.42 -2.49 21.08
C GLY A 411 13.94 -1.74 19.84
N GLY A 412 14.69 -1.77 18.74
CA GLY A 412 14.21 -1.32 17.43
C GLY A 412 13.26 -2.33 16.77
N MET A 413 12.75 -2.01 15.58
CA MET A 413 11.73 -2.82 14.88
C MET A 413 12.12 -4.29 14.69
N ALA A 414 13.38 -4.57 14.34
CA ALA A 414 13.87 -5.94 14.16
C ALA A 414 13.86 -6.73 15.48
N GLY A 415 14.34 -6.11 16.57
CA GLY A 415 14.39 -6.74 17.89
C GLY A 415 12.99 -6.94 18.48
N MET A 416 12.10 -5.95 18.35
CA MET A 416 10.71 -6.08 18.81
C MET A 416 9.97 -7.19 18.05
N GLU A 417 10.12 -7.32 16.73
CA GLU A 417 9.49 -8.42 15.99
C GLU A 417 10.10 -9.78 16.36
N ALA A 418 11.42 -9.87 16.49
CA ALA A 418 12.07 -11.09 16.92
C ALA A 418 11.59 -11.55 18.31
N ALA A 419 11.52 -10.62 19.27
CA ALA A 419 11.06 -10.89 20.62
C ALA A 419 9.58 -11.34 20.63
N ARG A 420 8.71 -10.63 19.91
CA ARG A 420 7.28 -10.95 19.79
C ARG A 420 7.07 -12.33 19.18
N VAL A 421 7.80 -12.67 18.11
CA VAL A 421 7.68 -13.96 17.43
C VAL A 421 8.21 -15.11 18.29
N ALA A 422 9.37 -14.96 18.92
CA ALA A 422 9.92 -15.97 19.82
C ALA A 422 8.97 -16.24 21.00
N ALA A 423 8.46 -15.18 21.65
CA ALA A 423 7.51 -15.33 22.75
C ALA A 423 6.17 -15.95 22.30
N ALA A 424 5.64 -15.54 21.14
CA ALA A 424 4.42 -16.13 20.58
C ALA A 424 4.56 -17.63 20.25
N ARG A 425 5.79 -18.12 20.02
CA ARG A 425 6.08 -19.55 19.86
C ARG A 425 6.29 -20.28 21.19
N GLY A 426 6.34 -19.56 22.32
CA GLY A 426 6.44 -20.13 23.67
C GLY A 426 7.83 -20.08 24.29
N HIS A 427 8.79 -19.35 23.71
CA HIS A 427 10.09 -19.11 24.34
C HIS A 427 9.97 -18.14 25.53
N THR A 428 10.88 -18.24 26.49
CA THR A 428 11.05 -17.20 27.53
C THR A 428 11.96 -16.13 26.97
N VAL A 429 11.43 -14.92 26.77
CA VAL A 429 12.15 -13.86 26.04
C VAL A 429 12.42 -12.68 26.97
N ARG A 430 13.67 -12.23 26.97
CA ARG A 430 14.07 -10.95 27.56
C ARG A 430 14.64 -10.04 26.47
N LEU A 431 14.14 -8.81 26.38
CA LEU A 431 14.61 -7.78 25.46
C LEU A 431 15.31 -6.68 26.26
N LEU A 432 16.56 -6.39 25.93
CA LEU A 432 17.35 -5.32 26.54
C LEU A 432 17.51 -4.16 25.56
N GLU A 433 17.12 -2.95 25.97
CA GLU A 433 17.27 -1.71 25.20
C GLU A 433 18.09 -0.71 26.01
N GLN A 434 19.05 -0.07 25.35
CA GLN A 434 19.95 0.90 25.97
C GLN A 434 19.24 2.23 26.28
N ALA A 435 18.29 2.65 25.44
CA ALA A 435 17.50 3.85 25.63
C ALA A 435 16.37 3.64 26.66
N GLU A 436 15.76 4.74 27.09
CA GLU A 436 14.60 4.76 28.00
C GLU A 436 13.26 4.49 27.27
N ALA A 437 13.30 4.11 25.99
CA ALA A 437 12.13 3.85 25.16
C ALA A 437 12.44 2.84 24.05
N LEU A 438 11.42 2.08 23.65
CA LEU A 438 11.46 1.21 22.47
C LEU A 438 11.26 2.02 21.18
N GLY A 439 11.64 1.43 20.05
CA GLY A 439 11.31 1.92 18.71
C GLY A 439 12.49 2.28 17.82
N GLY A 440 13.66 2.60 18.41
CA GLY A 440 14.86 2.95 17.65
C GLY A 440 14.60 4.07 16.64
N HIS A 441 14.97 3.86 15.37
CA HIS A 441 14.81 4.86 14.30
C HIS A 441 13.36 5.31 14.05
N VAL A 442 12.35 4.49 14.39
CA VAL A 442 10.94 4.83 14.19
C VAL A 442 10.48 5.97 15.11
N ILE A 443 11.15 6.19 16.25
CA ILE A 443 10.82 7.30 17.16
C ILE A 443 10.96 8.63 16.41
N ALA A 444 12.13 8.87 15.80
CA ALA A 444 12.36 10.08 15.00
C ALA A 444 11.58 10.03 13.68
N GLY A 445 11.58 8.88 12.99
CA GLY A 445 10.91 8.71 11.69
C GLY A 445 9.40 8.97 11.71
N SER A 446 8.75 8.83 12.88
CA SER A 446 7.32 9.05 13.07
C SER A 446 6.96 10.43 13.65
N VAL A 447 7.94 11.34 13.83
CA VAL A 447 7.69 12.73 14.27
C VAL A 447 6.75 13.48 13.32
N PRO A 448 6.96 13.48 11.99
CA PRO A 448 6.07 14.19 11.08
C PRO A 448 4.63 13.69 11.20
N PRO A 449 3.61 14.56 11.35
CA PRO A 449 2.22 14.13 11.54
C PRO A 449 1.68 13.21 10.44
N PHE A 450 2.13 13.43 9.20
CA PHE A 450 1.80 12.61 8.05
C PHE A 450 2.43 11.19 8.08
N LYS A 451 3.18 10.84 9.14
CA LYS A 451 3.71 9.49 9.40
C LYS A 451 3.17 8.88 10.69
N SER A 452 2.03 9.36 11.17
CA SER A 452 1.41 8.91 12.44
C SER A 452 1.17 7.39 12.54
N ASP A 453 1.07 6.67 11.41
CA ASP A 453 0.89 5.21 11.43
C ASP A 453 2.14 4.43 11.82
N GLU A 454 3.33 4.99 11.62
CA GLU A 454 4.56 4.40 12.14
C GLU A 454 4.59 4.47 13.67
N ARG A 455 4.07 5.57 14.25
CA ARG A 455 3.88 5.69 15.70
C ARG A 455 2.85 4.69 16.23
N ARG A 456 1.72 4.54 15.52
CA ARG A 456 0.72 3.50 15.84
C ARG A 456 1.33 2.10 15.78
N LEU A 457 2.25 1.85 14.86
CA LEU A 457 2.95 0.56 14.75
C LEU A 457 3.88 0.34 15.96
N LEU A 458 4.59 1.37 16.41
CA LEU A 458 5.39 1.31 17.64
C LEU A 458 4.52 0.99 18.86
N GLU A 459 3.43 1.74 19.06
CA GLU A 459 2.48 1.49 20.14
C GLU A 459 1.88 0.08 20.07
N TRP A 460 1.66 -0.44 18.85
CA TRP A 460 1.21 -1.81 18.64
C TRP A 460 2.27 -2.83 19.10
N TYR A 461 3.54 -2.63 18.78
CA TYR A 461 4.63 -3.51 19.26
C TYR A 461 4.73 -3.51 20.78
N GLU A 462 4.70 -2.35 21.42
CA GLU A 462 4.75 -2.24 22.89
C GLU A 462 3.63 -3.05 23.55
N ARG A 463 2.40 -2.95 23.01
CA ARG A 463 1.25 -3.72 23.50
C ARG A 463 1.39 -5.21 23.25
N GLU A 464 1.81 -5.61 22.04
CA GLU A 464 1.93 -7.02 21.71
C GLU A 464 3.06 -7.71 22.48
N LEU A 465 4.18 -7.02 22.74
CA LEU A 465 5.26 -7.54 23.57
C LEU A 465 4.77 -7.81 25.00
N ALA A 466 4.00 -6.88 25.57
CA ALA A 466 3.38 -7.07 26.87
C ALA A 466 2.37 -8.22 26.88
N GLU A 467 1.54 -8.33 25.85
CA GLU A 467 0.53 -9.40 25.72
C GLU A 467 1.16 -10.80 25.64
N VAL A 468 2.23 -10.96 24.86
CA VAL A 468 2.90 -12.26 24.73
C VAL A 468 3.91 -12.54 25.85
N GLY A 469 4.04 -11.63 26.81
CA GLY A 469 4.85 -11.81 28.02
C GLY A 469 6.36 -11.66 27.82
N VAL A 470 6.81 -10.80 26.89
CA VAL A 470 8.23 -10.43 26.78
C VAL A 470 8.63 -9.56 27.96
N GLU A 471 9.73 -9.91 28.62
CA GLU A 471 10.33 -9.05 29.63
C GLU A 471 11.19 -7.98 28.95
N VAL A 472 10.76 -6.72 29.01
CA VAL A 472 11.47 -5.57 28.45
C VAL A 472 12.25 -4.84 29.55
N VAL A 473 13.55 -4.66 29.35
CA VAL A 473 14.43 -3.89 30.25
C VAL A 473 15.03 -2.71 29.48
N LEU A 474 14.62 -1.50 29.86
CA LEU A 474 15.08 -0.24 29.29
C LEU A 474 16.28 0.31 30.07
N GLY A 475 16.99 1.30 29.50
CA GLY A 475 18.17 1.91 30.13
C GLY A 475 19.35 0.92 30.31
N CYS A 476 19.33 -0.21 29.61
CA CYS A 476 20.23 -1.33 29.80
C CYS A 476 21.07 -1.58 28.55
N ARG A 477 22.34 -1.14 28.58
CA ARG A 477 23.30 -1.48 27.53
C ARG A 477 23.84 -2.89 27.75
N ALA A 478 23.40 -3.84 26.92
CA ALA A 478 23.86 -5.22 26.98
C ALA A 478 25.30 -5.39 26.44
N THR A 479 26.11 -6.11 27.21
CA THR A 479 27.42 -6.67 26.83
C THR A 479 27.43 -8.17 27.18
N PRO A 480 28.31 -8.98 26.58
CA PRO A 480 28.43 -10.41 26.93
C PRO A 480 28.54 -10.65 28.45
N ASP A 481 29.40 -9.88 29.14
CA ASP A 481 29.59 -9.99 30.58
C ASP A 481 28.33 -9.62 31.39
N SER A 482 27.61 -8.57 30.97
CA SER A 482 26.41 -8.10 31.69
C SER A 482 25.24 -9.08 31.66
N VAL A 483 25.27 -10.06 30.77
CA VAL A 483 24.16 -11.01 30.56
C VAL A 483 24.54 -12.46 30.82
N ALA A 484 25.78 -12.73 31.26
CA ALA A 484 26.26 -14.09 31.50
C ALA A 484 25.37 -14.84 32.50
N ASP A 485 24.92 -14.16 33.56
CA ASP A 485 24.04 -14.72 34.59
C ASP A 485 22.61 -15.01 34.09
N LEU A 486 22.24 -14.53 32.89
CA LEU A 486 20.94 -14.83 32.28
C LEU A 486 20.89 -16.21 31.61
N GLU A 487 22.07 -16.83 31.40
CA GLU A 487 22.24 -18.13 30.75
C GLU A 487 21.36 -18.29 29.49
N PRO A 488 21.37 -17.36 28.52
CA PRO A 488 20.50 -17.46 27.36
C PRO A 488 20.91 -18.64 26.48
N GLU A 489 19.93 -19.39 25.97
CA GLU A 489 20.17 -20.48 25.02
C GLU A 489 20.34 -19.94 23.59
N ALA A 490 19.76 -18.78 23.27
CA ALA A 490 19.98 -18.06 22.02
C ALA A 490 20.05 -16.55 22.24
N VAL A 491 20.90 -15.87 21.48
CA VAL A 491 21.07 -14.40 21.51
C VAL A 491 20.79 -13.81 20.12
N ILE A 492 19.90 -12.83 20.06
CA ILE A 492 19.56 -12.08 18.86
C ILE A 492 20.03 -10.63 19.03
N LEU A 493 21.03 -10.23 18.23
CA LEU A 493 21.63 -8.91 18.24
C LEU A 493 20.95 -8.03 17.18
N ALA A 494 20.25 -6.99 17.63
CA ALA A 494 19.55 -6.00 16.82
C ALA A 494 19.90 -4.54 17.23
N PRO A 495 21.20 -4.17 17.38
CA PRO A 495 21.58 -2.83 17.86
C PRO A 495 21.29 -1.68 16.88
N GLY A 496 20.83 -1.97 15.66
CA GLY A 496 20.44 -0.97 14.66
C GLY A 496 21.63 -0.31 13.94
N SER A 497 21.45 0.95 13.56
CA SER A 497 22.42 1.72 12.76
C SER A 497 22.67 3.12 13.34
N THR A 498 23.60 3.86 12.73
CA THR A 498 23.88 5.26 13.03
C THR A 498 23.93 6.07 11.75
N ALA A 499 23.66 7.38 11.84
CA ALA A 499 23.69 8.27 10.67
C ALA A 499 25.11 8.29 10.08
N LYS A 500 25.20 8.20 8.75
CA LYS A 500 26.47 8.27 8.04
C LYS A 500 26.94 9.73 7.95
N VAL A 501 28.14 10.01 8.44
CA VAL A 501 28.76 11.34 8.36
C VAL A 501 29.71 11.36 7.15
N PRO A 502 29.40 12.14 6.08
CA PRO A 502 30.28 12.25 4.93
C PRO A 502 31.52 13.10 5.26
N PRO A 503 32.67 12.87 4.62
CA PRO A 503 33.92 13.61 4.89
C PRO A 503 33.92 15.00 4.23
N ILE A 504 33.01 15.88 4.64
CA ILE A 504 32.88 17.25 4.12
C ILE A 504 33.59 18.21 5.09
N PRO A 505 34.46 19.12 4.62
CA PRO A 505 35.03 20.15 5.48
C PRO A 505 33.93 20.97 6.20
N GLY A 506 34.03 21.11 7.53
CA GLY A 506 33.05 21.83 8.34
C GLY A 506 31.84 21.02 8.82
N ILE A 507 31.80 19.71 8.54
CA ILE A 507 30.69 18.81 8.94
C ILE A 507 30.49 18.68 10.46
N ASP A 508 31.52 18.94 11.26
CA ASP A 508 31.50 18.82 12.73
C ASP A 508 30.99 20.08 13.45
N GLY A 509 30.48 21.07 12.71
CA GLY A 509 29.99 22.33 13.29
C GLY A 509 28.69 22.15 14.10
N ASP A 510 28.49 22.94 15.16
CA ASP A 510 27.31 22.86 16.05
C ASP A 510 25.96 23.09 15.33
N HIS A 511 25.99 23.76 14.17
CA HIS A 511 24.83 24.02 13.31
C HIS A 511 24.53 22.87 12.34
N VAL A 512 25.32 21.80 12.36
CA VAL A 512 25.13 20.59 11.57
C VAL A 512 24.45 19.53 12.44
N LEU A 513 23.28 19.09 12.00
CA LEU A 513 22.42 18.15 12.71
C LEU A 513 22.22 16.91 11.85
N SER A 514 22.14 15.73 12.47
CA SER A 514 21.56 14.58 11.79
C SER A 514 20.05 14.80 11.57
N ALA A 515 19.47 14.11 10.58
CA ALA A 515 18.02 14.08 10.39
C ALA A 515 17.28 13.64 11.67
N THR A 516 17.85 12.71 12.43
CA THR A 516 17.29 12.27 13.72
C THR A 516 17.24 13.41 14.74
N GLU A 517 18.33 14.16 14.91
CA GLU A 517 18.35 15.31 15.82
C GLU A 517 17.39 16.40 15.38
N ALA A 518 17.36 16.73 14.09
CA ALA A 518 16.46 17.76 13.55
C ALA A 518 14.98 17.41 13.76
N LEU A 519 14.63 16.11 13.71
CA LEU A 519 13.27 15.63 13.96
C LEU A 519 12.93 15.63 15.46
N LEU A 520 13.85 15.19 16.32
CA LEU A 520 13.60 15.08 17.76
C LEU A 520 13.70 16.42 18.50
N ASP A 521 14.48 17.36 17.97
CA ASP A 521 14.65 18.71 18.51
C ASP A 521 14.59 19.75 17.39
N PRO A 522 13.39 20.02 16.86
CA PRO A 522 13.22 21.00 15.79
C PRO A 522 13.63 22.41 16.19
N GLU A 523 13.65 22.76 17.48
CA GLU A 523 14.02 24.11 17.93
C GLU A 523 15.50 24.42 17.66
N ARG A 524 16.36 23.39 17.59
CA ARG A 524 17.76 23.53 17.16
C ARG A 524 17.93 23.86 15.68
N VAL A 525 16.90 23.67 14.86
CA VAL A 525 16.97 23.89 13.41
C VAL A 525 16.67 25.35 13.10
N GLY A 526 17.72 26.11 12.74
CA GLY A 526 17.65 27.49 12.31
C GLY A 526 16.98 27.71 10.94
N ASP A 527 16.81 28.98 10.57
CA ASP A 527 16.26 29.41 9.27
C ASP A 527 17.19 30.44 8.61
N PRO A 528 17.63 30.25 7.35
CA PRO A 528 17.29 29.14 6.43
C PRO A 528 18.02 27.83 6.77
N VAL A 529 17.49 26.70 6.30
CA VAL A 529 18.07 25.36 6.53
C VAL A 529 18.38 24.67 5.20
N VAL A 530 19.52 23.97 5.15
CA VAL A 530 19.88 23.12 4.03
C VAL A 530 19.87 21.65 4.44
N VAL A 531 19.12 20.82 3.70
CA VAL A 531 19.07 19.37 3.89
C VAL A 531 19.99 18.71 2.87
N ILE A 532 20.96 17.91 3.34
CA ILE A 532 21.91 17.17 2.49
C ILE A 532 21.44 15.72 2.35
N GLY A 533 21.16 15.31 1.11
CA GLY A 533 20.69 13.98 0.74
C GLY A 533 19.22 13.98 0.34
N GLY A 534 18.94 13.73 -0.94
CA GLY A 534 17.62 13.68 -1.56
C GLY A 534 17.00 12.27 -1.59
N GLY A 535 17.41 11.38 -0.69
CA GLY A 535 16.68 10.14 -0.39
C GLY A 535 15.35 10.43 0.31
N LEU A 536 14.53 9.39 0.51
CA LEU A 536 13.18 9.56 1.08
C LEU A 536 13.17 10.30 2.43
N VAL A 537 14.09 9.95 3.32
CA VAL A 537 14.26 10.62 4.63
C VAL A 537 14.51 12.12 4.46
N GLY A 538 15.41 12.50 3.56
CA GLY A 538 15.74 13.91 3.33
C GLY A 538 14.58 14.69 2.72
N CYS A 539 13.85 14.08 1.78
CA CYS A 539 12.64 14.69 1.21
C CYS A 539 11.54 14.88 2.28
N GLU A 540 11.27 13.86 3.10
CA GLU A 540 10.28 13.93 4.18
C GLU A 540 10.65 15.01 5.21
N VAL A 541 11.92 15.06 5.64
CA VAL A 541 12.42 16.09 6.57
C VAL A 541 12.29 17.49 5.95
N ALA A 542 12.64 17.66 4.68
CA ALA A 542 12.55 18.94 4.00
C ALA A 542 11.11 19.46 3.93
N VAL A 543 10.17 18.61 3.51
CA VAL A 543 8.73 18.95 3.49
C VAL A 543 8.23 19.29 4.88
N TRP A 544 8.58 18.49 5.90
CA TRP A 544 8.15 18.73 7.26
C TRP A 544 8.69 20.06 7.81
N LEU A 545 9.98 20.37 7.62
CA LEU A 545 10.56 21.64 8.05
C LEU A 545 9.94 22.84 7.33
N ALA A 546 9.61 22.71 6.04
CA ALA A 546 8.90 23.73 5.28
C ALA A 546 7.47 23.96 5.80
N GLN A 547 6.75 22.89 6.17
CA GLN A 547 5.44 22.99 6.84
C GLN A 547 5.52 23.70 8.20
N GLN A 548 6.67 23.70 8.86
CA GLN A 548 6.94 24.47 10.08
C GLN A 548 7.35 25.94 9.78
N GLY A 549 7.29 26.38 8.53
CA GLY A 549 7.58 27.77 8.13
C GLY A 549 9.05 28.09 7.88
N ARG A 550 9.94 27.10 7.81
CA ARG A 550 11.36 27.32 7.48
C ARG A 550 11.57 27.44 5.98
N ARG A 551 12.57 28.22 5.56
CA ARG A 551 13.09 28.24 4.19
C ARG A 551 14.07 27.09 4.03
N VAL A 552 13.73 26.13 3.16
CA VAL A 552 14.46 24.88 3.01
C VAL A 552 15.03 24.76 1.60
N SER A 553 16.33 24.48 1.51
CA SER A 553 16.95 23.98 0.28
C SER A 553 17.38 22.53 0.47
N LEU A 554 17.05 21.65 -0.47
CA LEU A 554 17.40 20.23 -0.49
C LEU A 554 18.49 20.00 -1.55
N VAL A 555 19.63 19.44 -1.13
CA VAL A 555 20.78 19.18 -2.01
C VAL A 555 21.01 17.68 -2.16
N GLU A 556 21.07 17.22 -3.40
CA GLU A 556 21.30 15.83 -3.80
C GLU A 556 22.44 15.73 -4.82
N ALA A 557 23.39 14.83 -4.55
CA ALA A 557 24.55 14.61 -5.40
C ALA A 557 24.20 13.88 -6.70
N LEU A 558 23.19 13.00 -6.67
CA LEU A 558 22.66 12.32 -7.85
C LEU A 558 21.79 13.25 -8.68
N GLY A 559 21.64 12.93 -9.97
CA GLY A 559 20.82 13.72 -10.90
C GLY A 559 19.31 13.66 -10.64
N SER A 560 18.85 12.89 -9.65
CA SER A 560 17.43 12.79 -9.29
C SER A 560 17.23 12.39 -7.83
N LEU A 561 16.10 12.82 -7.26
CA LEU A 561 15.67 12.48 -5.91
C LEU A 561 15.21 11.02 -5.82
N MET A 562 15.37 10.42 -4.64
CA MET A 562 14.92 9.05 -4.33
C MET A 562 15.38 8.03 -5.39
N ALA A 563 16.66 8.15 -5.78
CA ALA A 563 17.28 7.33 -6.82
C ALA A 563 18.17 6.20 -6.25
N ALA A 564 18.75 6.41 -5.06
CA ALA A 564 19.68 5.45 -4.45
C ALA A 564 18.98 4.18 -3.93
N VAL A 565 17.74 4.33 -3.47
CA VAL A 565 16.89 3.24 -3.00
C VAL A 565 15.54 3.40 -3.69
N GLU A 566 15.02 2.31 -4.23
CA GLU A 566 13.72 2.32 -4.90
C GLU A 566 12.63 2.69 -3.89
N VAL A 567 11.80 3.67 -4.25
CA VAL A 567 10.66 4.12 -3.45
C VAL A 567 9.41 3.83 -4.25
N PRO A 568 8.40 3.14 -3.68
CA PRO A 568 7.17 2.81 -4.40
C PRO A 568 6.54 4.04 -5.05
N HIS A 569 6.05 3.86 -6.27
CA HIS A 569 5.65 4.96 -7.16
C HIS A 569 4.66 5.97 -6.52
N PRO A 570 3.59 5.56 -5.79
CA PRO A 570 2.68 6.53 -5.17
C PRO A 570 3.35 7.42 -4.12
N ASN A 571 4.26 6.85 -3.31
CA ASN A 571 5.01 7.60 -2.30
C ASN A 571 6.00 8.57 -2.97
N LYS A 572 6.70 8.09 -4.00
CA LYS A 572 7.69 8.88 -4.74
C LYS A 572 7.05 10.05 -5.47
N LEU A 573 5.95 9.83 -6.20
CA LEU A 573 5.24 10.87 -6.93
C LEU A 573 4.69 11.94 -5.99
N MET A 574 3.95 11.54 -4.95
CA MET A 574 3.37 12.51 -4.01
C MET A 574 4.47 13.34 -3.32
N MET A 575 5.58 12.72 -2.92
CA MET A 575 6.70 13.44 -2.31
C MET A 575 7.35 14.44 -3.28
N ARG A 576 7.50 14.08 -4.55
CA ARG A 576 8.01 15.00 -5.59
C ARG A 576 7.11 16.20 -5.81
N ASP A 577 5.79 16.02 -5.73
CA ASP A 577 4.82 17.10 -5.87
C ASP A 577 4.75 17.97 -4.60
N MET A 578 4.87 17.36 -3.42
CA MET A 578 4.82 18.06 -2.13
C MET A 578 5.99 19.03 -1.93
N LEU A 579 7.21 18.68 -2.40
CA LEU A 579 8.40 19.53 -2.24
C LEU A 579 8.20 20.97 -2.80
N PRO A 580 7.92 21.17 -4.09
CA PRO A 580 7.68 22.50 -4.63
C PRO A 580 6.38 23.13 -4.10
N ALA A 581 5.35 22.32 -3.82
CA ALA A 581 4.09 22.83 -3.26
C ALA A 581 4.28 23.48 -1.87
N HIS A 582 5.30 23.08 -1.12
CA HIS A 582 5.68 23.69 0.17
C HIS A 582 6.87 24.65 0.05
N GLY A 583 7.29 25.01 -1.17
CA GLY A 583 8.37 25.99 -1.40
C GLY A 583 9.77 25.48 -1.09
N VAL A 584 10.01 24.15 -1.10
CA VAL A 584 11.35 23.59 -0.96
C VAL A 584 12.14 23.81 -2.25
N GLU A 585 13.30 24.46 -2.16
CA GLU A 585 14.22 24.63 -3.27
C GLU A 585 15.04 23.34 -3.45
N VAL A 586 15.06 22.75 -4.65
CA VAL A 586 15.70 21.45 -4.90
C VAL A 586 16.90 21.62 -5.84
N HIS A 587 18.06 21.12 -5.41
CA HIS A 587 19.30 21.09 -6.18
C HIS A 587 19.77 19.64 -6.35
N THR A 588 19.72 19.11 -7.58
CA THR A 588 20.19 17.75 -7.91
C THR A 588 21.45 17.81 -8.77
N GLY A 589 22.29 16.78 -8.73
CA GLY A 589 23.57 16.74 -9.45
C GLY A 589 24.62 17.68 -8.84
N VAL A 590 24.47 18.02 -7.55
CA VAL A 590 25.29 19.00 -6.85
C VAL A 590 25.99 18.34 -5.66
N THR A 591 27.30 18.51 -5.60
CA THR A 591 28.12 18.08 -4.45
C THR A 591 28.48 19.26 -3.56
N ILE A 592 28.96 18.99 -2.35
CA ILE A 592 29.25 20.01 -1.34
C ILE A 592 30.74 20.04 -1.11
N ALA A 593 31.35 21.19 -1.38
CA ALA A 593 32.79 21.42 -1.23
C ALA A 593 33.16 21.65 0.25
N ALA A 594 32.35 22.45 0.95
CA ALA A 594 32.54 22.75 2.36
C ALA A 594 31.25 23.29 3.00
N ILE A 595 31.13 23.11 4.32
CA ILE A 595 30.15 23.75 5.18
C ILE A 595 30.85 24.87 5.95
N ARG A 596 30.24 26.06 5.97
CA ARG A 596 30.70 27.27 6.64
C ARG A 596 29.63 27.73 7.63
N ASP A 597 30.01 28.59 8.57
CA ASP A 597 29.10 29.09 9.62
C ASP A 597 27.84 29.80 9.09
N ASP A 598 27.89 30.30 7.86
CA ASP A 598 26.82 31.06 7.23
C ASP A 598 26.29 30.41 5.92
N GLY A 599 26.65 29.15 5.65
CA GLY A 599 26.15 28.44 4.47
C GLY A 599 26.99 27.29 3.95
N LEU A 600 26.64 26.81 2.75
CA LEU A 600 27.35 25.74 2.05
C LEU A 600 28.02 26.27 0.79
N GLU A 601 29.24 25.80 0.53
CA GLU A 601 29.92 25.91 -0.75
C GLU A 601 29.59 24.67 -1.59
N LEU A 602 29.07 24.89 -2.79
CA LEU A 602 28.62 23.84 -3.71
C LEU A 602 29.61 23.67 -4.85
N ASP A 603 29.85 22.41 -5.22
CA ASP A 603 30.54 21.99 -6.44
C ASP A 603 29.52 21.33 -7.38
N GLY A 604 29.16 22.02 -8.47
CA GLY A 604 28.18 21.55 -9.46
C GLY A 604 28.62 21.78 -10.91
N ALA A 605 27.85 21.24 -11.86
CA ALA A 605 28.14 21.34 -13.30
C ALA A 605 28.16 22.81 -13.82
N ASP A 606 27.46 23.72 -13.15
CA ASP A 606 27.38 25.15 -13.48
C ASP A 606 28.45 26.03 -12.78
N GLY A 607 29.38 25.42 -12.05
CA GLY A 607 30.46 26.12 -11.32
C GLY A 607 30.21 26.28 -9.81
N PRO A 608 31.13 26.96 -9.09
CA PRO A 608 31.04 27.11 -7.64
C PRO A 608 29.82 27.96 -7.24
N GLY A 609 28.95 27.39 -6.41
CA GLY A 609 27.74 28.03 -5.90
C GLY A 609 27.77 28.18 -4.38
N ARG A 610 26.88 29.02 -3.82
CA ARG A 610 26.74 29.18 -2.37
C ARG A 610 25.27 29.21 -1.97
N LEU A 611 24.92 28.43 -0.94
CA LEU A 611 23.60 28.47 -0.30
C LEU A 611 23.75 29.02 1.11
N ALA A 612 22.91 29.98 1.49
CA ALA A 612 22.85 30.46 2.86
C ALA A 612 22.17 29.42 3.75
N ALA A 613 22.76 29.14 4.92
CA ALA A 613 22.20 28.20 5.88
C ALA A 613 22.56 28.64 7.30
N ALA A 614 21.55 28.78 8.16
CA ALA A 614 21.73 28.88 9.61
C ALA A 614 21.87 27.50 10.25
N SER A 615 21.39 26.45 9.58
CA SER A 615 21.57 25.05 9.99
C SER A 615 21.66 24.12 8.79
N VAL A 616 22.34 23.01 8.97
CA VAL A 616 22.50 21.95 7.98
C VAL A 616 21.96 20.65 8.55
N VAL A 617 21.14 19.93 7.79
CA VAL A 617 20.57 18.63 8.21
C VAL A 617 21.12 17.52 7.33
N LEU A 618 21.77 16.53 7.94
CA LEU A 618 22.34 15.38 7.24
C LEU A 618 21.32 14.24 7.12
N ALA A 619 20.96 13.91 5.89
CA ALA A 619 20.12 12.80 5.49
C ALA A 619 20.86 11.86 4.50
N THR A 620 22.14 11.62 4.74
CA THR A 620 23.10 10.92 3.87
C THR A 620 23.13 9.39 4.04
N GLY A 621 22.06 8.82 4.61
CA GLY A 621 21.95 7.39 4.90
C GLY A 621 22.53 6.96 6.25
N TYR A 622 22.60 5.65 6.46
CA TYR A 622 22.98 5.03 7.73
C TYR A 622 24.06 3.96 7.54
N GLU A 623 24.80 3.66 8.59
CA GLU A 623 25.78 2.57 8.66
C GLU A 623 25.53 1.66 9.88
N PRO A 624 25.80 0.34 9.77
CA PRO A 624 25.50 -0.61 10.84
C PRO A 624 26.26 -0.29 12.14
N ARG A 625 25.60 -0.42 13.29
CA ARG A 625 26.31 -0.44 14.58
C ARG A 625 27.01 -1.79 14.77
N ALA A 626 28.21 -1.77 15.34
CA ALA A 626 28.98 -2.98 15.59
C ALA A 626 28.24 -3.94 16.56
N ALA A 627 27.96 -5.16 16.10
CA ALA A 627 27.33 -6.21 16.91
C ALA A 627 28.31 -7.29 17.42
N THR A 628 29.52 -7.39 16.83
CA THR A 628 30.61 -8.33 17.20
C THR A 628 30.13 -9.72 17.65
N PRO A 629 29.46 -10.52 16.79
CA PRO A 629 28.85 -11.80 17.19
C PRO A 629 29.84 -12.79 17.82
N ALA A 630 31.11 -12.76 17.42
CA ALA A 630 32.17 -13.59 18.01
C ALA A 630 32.32 -13.37 19.53
N ALA A 631 32.11 -12.15 20.03
CA ALA A 631 32.18 -11.84 21.46
C ALA A 631 31.03 -12.45 22.28
N TRP A 632 29.94 -12.87 21.61
CA TRP A 632 28.76 -13.47 22.25
C TRP A 632 28.76 -15.00 22.18
N GLN A 633 29.69 -15.61 21.43
CA GLN A 633 29.76 -17.07 21.27
C GLN A 633 30.12 -17.79 22.56
N ASP A 634 30.82 -17.13 23.48
CA ASP A 634 31.11 -17.65 24.82
C ASP A 634 29.89 -17.64 25.74
N VAL A 635 28.88 -16.80 25.43
CA VAL A 635 27.59 -16.78 26.15
C VAL A 635 26.70 -17.92 25.65
N THR A 636 26.58 -18.07 24.34
CA THR A 636 25.88 -19.20 23.69
C THR A 636 26.40 -19.42 22.27
N PRO A 637 26.46 -20.66 21.76
CA PRO A 637 26.78 -20.91 20.35
C PRO A 637 25.72 -20.37 19.37
N GLU A 638 24.50 -20.10 19.81
CA GLU A 638 23.41 -19.60 18.94
C GLU A 638 23.30 -18.07 19.00
N VAL A 639 24.06 -17.39 18.13
CA VAL A 639 24.07 -15.93 18.02
C VAL A 639 23.64 -15.47 16.62
N TYR A 640 22.68 -14.56 16.56
CA TYR A 640 22.15 -14.00 15.32
C TYR A 640 22.35 -12.48 15.29
N VAL A 641 22.63 -11.91 14.11
CA VAL A 641 22.65 -10.46 13.89
C VAL A 641 21.57 -10.13 12.87
N ILE A 642 20.66 -9.20 13.21
CA ILE A 642 19.48 -8.88 12.38
C ILE A 642 19.26 -7.38 12.22
N GLY A 643 18.46 -7.02 11.21
CA GLY A 643 18.03 -5.65 10.96
C GLY A 643 19.16 -4.78 10.45
N ASP A 644 19.13 -3.50 10.80
CA ASP A 644 20.11 -2.55 10.27
C ASP A 644 21.55 -2.82 10.76
N ALA A 645 21.72 -3.61 11.82
CA ALA A 645 23.03 -4.08 12.28
C ALA A 645 23.68 -5.09 11.32
N ALA A 646 22.87 -5.85 10.57
CA ALA A 646 23.33 -6.72 9.49
C ALA A 646 23.51 -5.95 8.17
N GLY A 647 22.80 -4.84 8.00
CA GLY A 647 22.86 -3.97 6.84
C GLY A 647 21.66 -3.01 6.81
N PRO A 648 21.87 -1.68 6.93
CA PRO A 648 20.80 -0.70 6.96
C PRO A 648 19.92 -0.75 5.72
N ARG A 649 18.61 -0.91 5.93
CA ARG A 649 17.59 -1.01 4.86
C ARG A 649 16.32 -0.25 5.30
N ASN A 650 15.15 -0.73 4.91
CA ASN A 650 13.86 -0.15 5.27
C ASN A 650 13.18 -0.95 6.41
N ILE A 651 12.06 -0.41 6.90
CA ILE A 651 11.26 -1.00 7.99
C ILE A 651 10.83 -2.44 7.68
N MET A 652 10.56 -2.75 6.41
CA MET A 652 10.19 -4.09 5.97
C MET A 652 11.33 -5.09 6.22
N ALA A 653 12.56 -4.76 5.81
CA ALA A 653 13.70 -5.65 5.99
C ALA A 653 13.94 -5.94 7.48
N ALA A 654 13.87 -4.91 8.33
CA ALA A 654 14.04 -5.06 9.77
C ALA A 654 13.01 -6.03 10.38
N ILE A 655 11.72 -5.83 10.08
CA ILE A 655 10.63 -6.70 10.58
C ILE A 655 10.77 -8.11 10.03
N TRP A 656 11.03 -8.26 8.73
CA TRP A 656 11.10 -9.58 8.09
C TRP A 656 12.27 -10.41 8.60
N GLU A 657 13.45 -9.80 8.80
CA GLU A 657 14.59 -10.52 9.37
C GLU A 657 14.35 -10.93 10.81
N GLY A 658 13.76 -10.04 11.63
CA GLY A 658 13.37 -10.39 13.00
C GLY A 658 12.38 -11.55 13.03
N TYR A 659 11.39 -11.54 12.13
CA TYR A 659 10.42 -12.63 11.98
C TYR A 659 11.05 -13.95 11.56
N GLU A 660 11.87 -13.93 10.49
CA GLU A 660 12.49 -15.14 9.93
C GLU A 660 13.40 -15.82 10.94
N VAL A 661 14.29 -15.06 11.58
CA VAL A 661 15.22 -15.60 12.58
C VAL A 661 14.45 -16.16 13.77
N ALA A 662 13.52 -15.39 14.34
CA ALA A 662 12.78 -15.84 15.52
C ALA A 662 11.80 -16.99 15.26
N ARG A 663 11.39 -17.25 13.99
CA ARG A 663 10.65 -18.47 13.61
C ARG A 663 11.56 -19.71 13.56
N GLY A 664 12.87 -19.52 13.41
CA GLY A 664 13.87 -20.59 13.37
C GLY A 664 14.46 -20.98 14.72
N VAL A 665 14.45 -20.07 15.71
CA VAL A 665 14.90 -20.32 17.11
C VAL A 665 14.05 -21.39 17.81
#